data_AF-A0A8H6T2Z1-F1
#
_entry.id   AF-A0A8H6T2Z1-F1
#
_cell.length_a   1.000
_cell.length_b   1.000
_cell.length_c   1.000
_cell.angle_alpha   90.00
_cell.angle_beta   90.00
_cell.angle_gamma   90.00
#
_symmetry.space_group_name_H-M   'P 1'
#
loop_
_entity.id
_entity.type
_entity.pdbx_description
1 polymer ?
#
loop_
_entity_poly.entity_id
_entity_poly.type
_entity_poly.pdbx_seq_one_letter_code
_entity_poly.pdbx_strand_id
1 'polypeptide(L)'
;MAFPIPDHLPRRPNPKDVSSEILLKIDKATNQTLSAELAASWLTELDGTIQNTKQQIHHRIHRDLPLFEQQFETSKSVQTRLQALSTNVENLDRTLSDPEAGIIPALVRSLTAHAVLAQQATNAAVQHEAVLYLLRCRKSFTGVLSLVQLGKLPEAVVACDEFEQEHLQFVPPHLSQTSVFADLKRKFQAAKSKTEEQLSEAYSRSIVILAQTLTVLRSVVVRQSDNVLSLSDVLSSLTPTARANHLTILRRDMVAYYVDQLLLQPATLSSSSEHDEQRLTVIPSPPNTNNPIERLENVSLALKFLSKHFTAYLPLSDKASVSRALCKPIGSSILSNLLIPSLPVAFHGLPAFLQLAERAVAFEGECIVQLLGGDEHDRPIKIWIDNLSGHYERRRRMLILDNARLVVLAPEVVGDHGKFVVEVDPFLQEKKAALPDIIPVQKEMIGFEQKEDVDEWGFDEGTGNGDGDDGWGFDDDSAPEPIPQSEPREMVVSGDDDNWGFDDEPVGPPDPNGDKDDGEDAWGWNDEESSGDTAWEDDPWNETTEKSIDDPPSPPKSAATTLASPVPARKATRLEKLANKGKKHLNGSSPLASPTPPITVNPNPVPESLKPPVKRPPELTSPLVAVAPKESYLVTHRTKQIVAIVKEVLAEGQHFTVSRMIPIRHGSGSEPGALILQSAASVVDLYRALYPVQFSGRLKTVVDAPMQLSNDCMYLSEEIRRLERTLVGPPNVKEKLVDCGDRLKVWGDSWFQDTIDQHRASIDETIAKGAEGFTFLADQDRYDDCEAAIGRAVQEIKRLSQRWKGILTKTKYYTAVGLVTDAALSRLLEDVLALPDITEVESHRLHEIFRMLSGLEALFIEDANQQPFAADYVPSWFKFSYLTELMDASMVDIVDLFESGALRDFEVDELAREEKRYKMWEPDRYVSKPMSRTYNNVIVFGPTGTVGGLVALEAHQRGAKVWLAMRDTSKPIDGITSTVEQAGNFVRVQADLSDPASVSSAITQSGATAAYLYLVHTPDFARATLRAMRDAGVEYIVFLSSYTIRLEGVPLREIKPDRGIAYANAQAEINIEEAGFPYFTTLRPARFASNYRKFWFDGAKALHVFPDSVMDNIAPEDIGAVGGAVLVNRPSEEKETIYLYGPELRTAKESWEVIKNITGREIDIAPLTAQHYTQVLLTKGLPNAAIQYLLALDRVNVGFPQQEYQDAVGNVEKYAGRQPTKFSDYIQAHKAEWLA
;
A
#
# COMPACT_ATOMS: atom_id res chain seq x y z
N MET A 1 -16.52 -55.73 -84.78
CA MET A 1 -15.98 -54.70 -85.71
C MET A 1 -15.31 -55.43 -86.88
N ALA A 2 -15.25 -54.84 -88.07
CA ALA A 2 -14.90 -55.57 -89.30
C ALA A 2 -13.39 -55.59 -89.60
N PHE A 3 -12.92 -56.66 -90.24
CA PHE A 3 -11.60 -56.78 -90.88
C PHE A 3 -11.77 -56.96 -92.40
N PRO A 4 -10.86 -56.40 -93.23
CA PRO A 4 -10.90 -56.57 -94.69
C PRO A 4 -10.33 -57.93 -95.14
N ILE A 5 -10.73 -58.37 -96.33
CA ILE A 5 -10.22 -59.60 -96.99
C ILE A 5 -8.99 -59.24 -97.84
N PRO A 6 -7.81 -59.87 -97.67
CA PRO A 6 -6.60 -59.49 -98.41
C PRO A 6 -6.50 -60.08 -99.83
N ASP A 7 -5.69 -59.44 -100.69
CA ASP A 7 -5.66 -59.61 -102.17
C ASP A 7 -5.14 -60.95 -102.74
N HIS A 8 -4.91 -61.98 -101.91
CA HIS A 8 -4.19 -63.20 -102.31
C HIS A 8 -5.05 -64.30 -102.98
N LEU A 9 -6.23 -63.96 -103.52
CA LEU A 9 -7.16 -64.90 -104.18
C LEU A 9 -7.33 -64.57 -105.69
N PRO A 10 -6.58 -65.22 -106.59
CA PRO A 10 -6.51 -64.86 -108.01
C PRO A 10 -7.73 -65.29 -108.85
N ARG A 11 -8.07 -64.48 -109.85
CA ARG A 11 -9.20 -64.66 -110.78
C ARG A 11 -8.75 -65.25 -112.13
N ARG A 12 -9.63 -65.98 -112.85
CA ARG A 12 -9.33 -66.70 -114.12
C ARG A 12 -9.37 -65.79 -115.37
N PRO A 13 -8.59 -66.12 -116.42
CA PRO A 13 -9.19 -66.32 -117.77
C PRO A 13 -8.58 -67.52 -118.56
N ASN A 14 -9.17 -67.86 -119.71
CA ASN A 14 -8.85 -69.05 -120.53
C ASN A 14 -8.13 -68.72 -121.87
N PRO A 15 -7.24 -69.62 -122.38
CA PRO A 15 -6.84 -69.69 -123.77
C PRO A 15 -7.41 -70.92 -124.53
N LYS A 16 -7.32 -70.83 -125.86
CA LYS A 16 -7.92 -71.64 -126.93
C LYS A 16 -7.53 -73.13 -126.96
N ASP A 17 -8.37 -73.95 -127.61
CA ASP A 17 -8.22 -75.41 -127.75
C ASP A 17 -7.30 -75.85 -128.92
N VAL A 18 -6.61 -76.98 -128.73
CA VAL A 18 -5.52 -77.50 -129.58
C VAL A 18 -6.03 -78.43 -130.70
N SER A 19 -7.26 -78.94 -130.57
CA SER A 19 -7.93 -79.80 -131.56
C SER A 19 -7.89 -79.27 -133.01
N SER A 20 -7.81 -77.95 -133.18
CA SER A 20 -7.76 -77.27 -134.48
C SER A 20 -6.40 -77.34 -135.18
N GLU A 21 -5.30 -77.53 -134.45
CA GLU A 21 -3.93 -77.40 -134.99
C GLU A 21 -3.44 -78.70 -135.65
N ILE A 22 -3.84 -79.86 -135.11
CA ILE A 22 -3.42 -81.18 -135.60
C ILE A 22 -4.13 -81.54 -136.91
N LEU A 23 -5.39 -81.14 -137.08
CA LEU A 23 -6.15 -81.33 -138.33
C LEU A 23 -5.45 -80.70 -139.55
N LEU A 24 -4.78 -79.55 -139.37
CA LEU A 24 -4.02 -78.87 -140.42
C LEU A 24 -2.69 -79.55 -140.79
N LYS A 25 -2.19 -80.48 -139.96
CA LYS A 25 -1.01 -81.29 -140.28
C LYS A 25 -1.39 -82.49 -141.13
N ILE A 26 -2.51 -83.15 -140.78
CA ILE A 26 -3.03 -84.36 -141.44
C ILE A 26 -3.19 -84.17 -142.96
N ASP A 27 -3.66 -82.99 -143.38
CA ASP A 27 -3.92 -82.62 -144.78
C ASP A 27 -2.68 -82.61 -145.70
N LYS A 28 -1.45 -82.59 -145.16
CA LYS A 28 -0.23 -82.29 -145.94
C LYS A 28 0.67 -83.47 -146.31
N ALA A 29 0.40 -84.69 -145.83
CA ALA A 29 1.20 -85.87 -146.23
C ALA A 29 0.62 -86.58 -147.46
N THR A 30 1.51 -87.00 -148.36
CA THR A 30 1.14 -87.74 -149.59
C THR A 30 1.69 -89.16 -149.57
N ASN A 31 1.12 -90.08 -150.36
CA ASN A 31 1.26 -91.54 -150.19
C ASN A 31 2.68 -92.14 -150.19
N GLN A 32 3.74 -91.44 -150.62
CA GLN A 32 5.14 -91.89 -150.43
C GLN A 32 5.77 -91.40 -149.11
N THR A 33 5.23 -90.32 -148.53
CA THR A 33 5.63 -89.74 -147.24
C THR A 33 4.72 -90.14 -146.08
N LEU A 34 3.54 -90.68 -146.37
CA LEU A 34 2.56 -91.15 -145.39
C LEU A 34 2.96 -92.57 -144.90
N SER A 35 4.14 -92.68 -144.31
CA SER A 35 4.55 -93.87 -143.57
C SER A 35 3.72 -94.00 -142.29
N ALA A 36 3.69 -95.21 -141.71
CA ALA A 36 3.04 -95.44 -140.42
C ALA A 36 3.60 -94.55 -139.30
N GLU A 37 4.87 -94.12 -139.41
CA GLU A 37 5.54 -93.24 -138.44
C GLU A 37 4.92 -91.84 -138.43
N LEU A 38 4.60 -91.29 -139.61
CA LEU A 38 4.03 -89.94 -139.72
C LEU A 38 2.56 -89.92 -139.28
N ALA A 39 1.77 -90.92 -139.68
CA ALA A 39 0.38 -91.07 -139.23
C ALA A 39 0.30 -91.33 -137.71
N ALA A 40 1.24 -92.10 -137.15
CA ALA A 40 1.36 -92.25 -135.71
C ALA A 40 1.67 -90.92 -135.01
N SER A 41 2.56 -90.09 -135.58
CA SER A 41 2.99 -88.83 -134.96
C SER A 41 1.83 -87.89 -134.61
N TRP A 42 0.80 -87.81 -135.45
CA TRP A 42 -0.36 -86.94 -135.25
C TRP A 42 -1.39 -87.51 -134.27
N LEU A 43 -1.60 -88.83 -134.26
CA LEU A 43 -2.41 -89.48 -133.23
C LEU A 43 -1.74 -89.33 -131.85
N THR A 44 -0.42 -89.49 -131.76
CA THR A 44 0.32 -89.27 -130.50
C THR A 44 0.31 -87.81 -130.04
N GLU A 45 0.21 -86.84 -130.96
CA GLU A 45 0.09 -85.42 -130.61
C GLU A 45 -1.30 -85.08 -130.04
N LEU A 46 -2.36 -85.69 -130.59
CA LEU A 46 -3.73 -85.48 -130.11
C LEU A 46 -3.96 -86.15 -128.75
N ASP A 47 -3.64 -87.44 -128.63
CA ASP A 47 -3.75 -88.17 -127.36
C ASP A 47 -2.83 -87.54 -126.30
N GLY A 48 -1.60 -87.18 -126.66
CA GLY A 48 -0.66 -86.48 -125.77
C GLY A 48 -1.23 -85.18 -125.20
N THR A 49 -2.03 -84.43 -125.97
CA THR A 49 -2.66 -83.19 -125.51
C THR A 49 -3.86 -83.43 -124.58
N ILE A 50 -4.70 -84.42 -124.90
CA ILE A 50 -5.82 -84.84 -124.02
C ILE A 50 -5.24 -85.37 -122.69
N GLN A 51 -4.17 -86.15 -122.77
CA GLN A 51 -3.47 -86.72 -121.63
C GLN A 51 -2.78 -85.64 -120.78
N ASN A 52 -2.14 -84.63 -121.39
CA ASN A 52 -1.58 -83.45 -120.70
C ASN A 52 -2.67 -82.65 -119.96
N THR A 53 -3.83 -82.41 -120.58
CA THR A 53 -4.93 -81.68 -119.91
C THR A 53 -5.49 -82.47 -118.71
N LYS A 54 -5.66 -83.79 -118.88
CA LYS A 54 -6.07 -84.69 -117.79
C LYS A 54 -5.02 -84.75 -116.67
N GLN A 55 -3.73 -84.76 -117.03
CA GLN A 55 -2.61 -84.66 -116.09
C GLN A 55 -2.63 -83.32 -115.34
N GLN A 56 -2.86 -82.16 -115.97
CA GLN A 56 -2.88 -80.87 -115.26
C GLN A 56 -3.98 -80.78 -114.20
N ILE A 57 -5.18 -81.32 -114.46
CA ILE A 57 -6.26 -81.37 -113.45
C ILE A 57 -5.90 -82.34 -112.32
N HIS A 58 -5.46 -83.55 -112.67
CA HIS A 58 -5.05 -84.57 -111.69
C HIS A 58 -3.88 -84.09 -110.82
N HIS A 59 -2.90 -83.41 -111.42
CA HIS A 59 -1.70 -82.87 -110.77
C HIS A 59 -2.03 -81.66 -109.89
N ARG A 60 -3.00 -80.80 -110.25
CA ARG A 60 -3.50 -79.76 -109.33
C ARG A 60 -4.15 -80.36 -108.09
N ILE A 61 -5.00 -81.38 -108.25
CA ILE A 61 -5.61 -82.08 -107.11
C ILE A 61 -4.52 -82.76 -106.27
N HIS A 62 -3.58 -83.49 -106.88
CA HIS A 62 -2.46 -84.14 -106.16
C HIS A 62 -1.46 -83.17 -105.51
N ARG A 63 -1.35 -81.92 -105.99
CA ARG A 63 -0.50 -80.88 -105.41
C ARG A 63 -1.15 -80.25 -104.17
N ASP A 64 -2.46 -80.06 -104.20
CA ASP A 64 -3.19 -79.33 -103.15
C ASP A 64 -3.80 -80.27 -102.08
N LEU A 65 -4.05 -81.54 -102.41
CA LEU A 65 -4.47 -82.60 -101.49
C LEU A 65 -3.52 -82.79 -100.28
N PRO A 66 -2.19 -82.97 -100.44
CA PRO A 66 -1.31 -83.22 -99.30
C PRO A 66 -1.23 -82.03 -98.32
N LEU A 67 -1.49 -80.80 -98.78
CA LEU A 67 -1.62 -79.64 -97.89
C LEU A 67 -2.89 -79.71 -97.04
N PHE A 68 -4.00 -80.19 -97.60
CA PHE A 68 -5.24 -80.42 -96.86
C PHE A 68 -5.11 -81.59 -95.87
N GLU A 69 -4.50 -82.71 -96.29
CA GLU A 69 -4.22 -83.86 -95.42
C GLU A 69 -3.28 -83.48 -94.27
N GLN A 70 -2.24 -82.69 -94.53
CA GLN A 70 -1.35 -82.13 -93.51
C GLN A 70 -2.10 -81.23 -92.52
N GLN A 71 -3.03 -80.37 -92.99
CA GLN A 71 -3.85 -79.53 -92.12
C GLN A 71 -4.84 -80.35 -91.27
N PHE A 72 -5.42 -81.41 -91.83
CA PHE A 72 -6.33 -82.29 -91.11
C PHE A 72 -5.60 -83.10 -90.01
N GLU A 73 -4.48 -83.74 -90.33
CA GLU A 73 -3.70 -84.50 -89.34
C GLU A 73 -3.00 -83.59 -88.31
N THR A 74 -2.60 -82.35 -88.67
CA THR A 74 -2.13 -81.40 -87.64
C THR A 74 -3.24 -80.95 -86.70
N SER A 75 -4.47 -80.72 -87.19
CA SER A 75 -5.62 -80.41 -86.32
C SER A 75 -5.94 -81.56 -85.35
N LYS A 76 -5.94 -82.80 -85.85
CA LYS A 76 -6.11 -84.03 -85.07
C LYS A 76 -4.96 -84.29 -84.09
N SER A 77 -3.73 -83.94 -84.47
CA SER A 77 -2.55 -83.94 -83.58
C SER A 77 -2.67 -82.88 -82.48
N VAL A 78 -3.18 -81.68 -82.77
CA VAL A 78 -3.45 -80.65 -81.77
C VAL A 78 -4.53 -81.11 -80.79
N GLN A 79 -5.63 -81.71 -81.26
CA GLN A 79 -6.70 -82.22 -80.39
C GLN A 79 -6.19 -83.31 -79.43
N THR A 80 -5.41 -84.28 -79.92
CA THR A 80 -4.84 -85.34 -79.09
C THR A 80 -3.77 -84.83 -78.13
N ARG A 81 -2.94 -83.84 -78.55
CA ARG A 81 -2.00 -83.16 -77.66
C ARG A 81 -2.70 -82.33 -76.58
N LEU A 82 -3.85 -81.71 -76.89
CA LEU A 82 -4.66 -80.97 -75.91
C LEU A 82 -5.25 -81.92 -74.85
N GLN A 83 -5.78 -83.07 -75.26
CA GLN A 83 -6.29 -84.09 -74.35
C GLN A 83 -5.19 -84.66 -73.45
N ALA A 84 -4.02 -84.96 -74.01
CA ALA A 84 -2.85 -85.40 -73.25
C ALA A 84 -2.32 -84.31 -72.28
N LEU A 85 -2.40 -83.04 -72.68
CA LEU A 85 -2.06 -81.92 -71.79
C LEU A 85 -3.06 -81.79 -70.64
N SER A 86 -4.36 -81.93 -70.89
CA SER A 86 -5.39 -81.91 -69.82
C SER A 86 -5.16 -83.03 -68.81
N THR A 87 -4.96 -84.28 -69.27
CA THR A 87 -4.68 -85.40 -68.36
C THR A 87 -3.35 -85.25 -67.61
N ASN A 88 -2.34 -84.64 -68.20
CA ASN A 88 -1.09 -84.31 -67.49
C ASN A 88 -1.29 -83.20 -66.45
N VAL A 89 -2.12 -82.19 -66.71
CA VAL A 89 -2.48 -81.14 -65.74
C VAL A 89 -3.33 -81.70 -64.60
N GLU A 90 -4.33 -82.54 -64.89
CA GLU A 90 -5.17 -83.22 -63.89
C GLU A 90 -4.34 -84.17 -63.00
N ASN A 91 -3.37 -84.87 -63.56
CA ASN A 91 -2.43 -85.71 -62.79
C ASN A 91 -1.44 -84.87 -61.97
N LEU A 92 -0.98 -83.73 -62.49
CA LEU A 92 -0.10 -82.82 -61.76
C LEU A 92 -0.84 -82.18 -60.58
N ASP A 93 -2.09 -81.72 -60.78
CA ASP A 93 -2.94 -81.19 -59.73
C ASP A 93 -3.19 -82.26 -58.65
N ARG A 94 -3.54 -83.50 -58.99
CA ARG A 94 -3.59 -84.59 -58.00
C ARG A 94 -2.26 -84.76 -57.24
N THR A 95 -1.12 -84.73 -57.92
CA THR A 95 0.20 -84.91 -57.29
C THR A 95 0.56 -83.76 -56.32
N LEU A 96 0.03 -82.56 -56.55
CA LEU A 96 0.26 -81.37 -55.71
C LEU A 96 -0.79 -81.22 -54.59
N SER A 97 -2.06 -81.46 -54.92
CA SER A 97 -3.25 -81.02 -54.18
C SER A 97 -4.02 -82.16 -53.48
N ASP A 98 -3.70 -83.43 -53.73
CA ASP A 98 -4.33 -84.57 -53.03
C ASP A 98 -4.16 -84.42 -51.50
N PRO A 99 -5.26 -84.46 -50.71
CA PRO A 99 -5.22 -84.10 -49.30
C PRO A 99 -4.37 -85.05 -48.44
N GLU A 100 -4.22 -86.32 -48.82
CA GLU A 100 -3.46 -87.30 -48.05
C GLU A 100 -2.02 -87.44 -48.54
N ALA A 101 -1.83 -87.59 -49.86
CA ALA A 101 -0.54 -87.91 -50.48
C ALA A 101 0.12 -86.75 -51.27
N GLY A 102 -0.61 -85.64 -51.49
CA GLY A 102 -0.13 -84.50 -52.28
C GLY A 102 1.04 -83.76 -51.61
N ILE A 103 1.95 -83.25 -52.44
CA ILE A 103 3.18 -82.59 -51.99
C ILE A 103 2.87 -81.35 -51.12
N ILE A 104 1.84 -80.56 -51.47
CA ILE A 104 1.53 -79.32 -50.74
C ILE A 104 0.95 -79.63 -49.35
N PRO A 105 -0.09 -80.48 -49.18
CA PRO A 105 -0.57 -80.87 -47.85
C PRO A 105 0.49 -81.59 -47.00
N ALA A 106 1.36 -82.40 -47.59
CA ALA A 106 2.45 -83.07 -46.88
C ALA A 106 3.51 -82.06 -46.39
N LEU A 107 3.93 -81.12 -47.24
CA LEU A 107 4.89 -80.08 -46.87
C LEU A 107 4.32 -79.15 -45.78
N VAL A 108 3.05 -78.74 -45.88
CA VAL A 108 2.39 -77.91 -44.85
C VAL A 108 2.27 -78.67 -43.53
N ARG A 109 1.92 -79.96 -43.55
CA ARG A 109 1.90 -80.80 -42.33
C ARG A 109 3.30 -80.95 -41.70
N SER A 110 4.34 -81.08 -42.52
CA SER A 110 5.73 -81.15 -42.05
C SER A 110 6.22 -79.81 -41.48
N LEU A 111 5.96 -78.69 -42.17
CA LEU A 111 6.35 -77.35 -41.75
C LEU A 111 5.65 -76.91 -40.46
N THR A 112 4.35 -77.22 -40.32
CA THR A 112 3.59 -76.93 -39.09
C THR A 112 4.06 -77.80 -37.91
N ALA A 113 4.36 -79.09 -38.13
CA ALA A 113 4.98 -79.93 -37.11
C ALA A 113 6.38 -79.41 -36.69
N HIS A 114 7.20 -78.95 -37.65
CA HIS A 114 8.50 -78.35 -37.35
C HIS A 114 8.37 -77.00 -36.64
N ALA A 115 7.36 -76.18 -36.97
CA ALA A 115 7.10 -74.92 -36.27
C ALA A 115 6.66 -75.17 -34.81
N VAL A 116 5.79 -76.17 -34.57
CA VAL A 116 5.41 -76.59 -33.21
C VAL A 116 6.62 -77.10 -32.43
N LEU A 117 7.49 -77.92 -33.05
CA LEU A 117 8.70 -78.43 -32.40
C LEU A 117 9.72 -77.31 -32.12
N ALA A 118 9.88 -76.35 -33.03
CA ALA A 118 10.71 -75.17 -32.80
C ALA A 118 10.17 -74.30 -31.63
N GLN A 119 8.85 -74.09 -31.55
CA GLN A 119 8.23 -73.39 -30.42
C GLN A 119 8.37 -74.16 -29.10
N GLN A 120 8.31 -75.49 -29.12
CA GLN A 120 8.59 -76.31 -27.94
C GLN A 120 10.06 -76.19 -27.49
N ALA A 121 11.00 -76.14 -28.44
CA ALA A 121 12.42 -75.96 -28.15
C ALA A 121 12.73 -74.56 -27.58
N THR A 122 12.15 -73.49 -28.13
CA THR A 122 12.32 -72.13 -27.58
C THR A 122 11.66 -71.99 -26.20
N ASN A 123 10.44 -72.53 -26.02
CA ASN A 123 9.78 -72.55 -24.71
C ASN A 123 10.63 -73.28 -23.66
N ALA A 124 11.21 -74.44 -24.00
CA ALA A 124 12.07 -75.20 -23.10
C ALA A 124 13.39 -74.47 -22.77
N ALA A 125 13.99 -73.78 -23.74
CA ALA A 125 15.18 -72.96 -23.52
C ALA A 125 14.91 -71.79 -22.56
N VAL A 126 13.83 -71.04 -22.79
CA VAL A 126 13.41 -69.92 -21.92
C VAL A 126 13.07 -70.41 -20.50
N GLN A 127 12.40 -71.56 -20.37
CA GLN A 127 12.13 -72.17 -19.05
C GLN A 127 13.42 -72.55 -18.32
N HIS A 128 14.40 -73.13 -19.02
CA HIS A 128 15.69 -73.50 -18.43
C HIS A 128 16.49 -72.27 -17.97
N GLU A 129 16.56 -71.22 -18.80
CA GLU A 129 17.21 -69.95 -18.47
C GLU A 129 16.53 -69.27 -17.26
N ALA A 130 15.20 -69.20 -17.26
CA ALA A 130 14.42 -68.64 -16.16
C ALA A 130 14.67 -69.37 -14.82
N VAL A 131 14.73 -70.70 -14.83
CA VAL A 131 15.03 -71.50 -13.64
C VAL A 131 16.47 -71.29 -13.16
N LEU A 132 17.45 -71.16 -14.07
CA LEU A 132 18.84 -70.86 -13.71
C LEU A 132 18.99 -69.46 -13.10
N TYR A 133 18.31 -68.44 -13.64
CA TYR A 133 18.30 -67.08 -13.09
C TYR A 133 17.70 -67.07 -11.68
N LEU A 134 16.50 -67.66 -11.50
CA LEU A 134 15.85 -67.77 -10.18
C LEU A 134 16.70 -68.55 -9.16
N LEU A 135 17.46 -69.57 -9.60
CA LEU A 135 18.39 -70.31 -8.75
C LEU A 135 19.61 -69.46 -8.32
N ARG A 136 20.10 -68.55 -9.18
CA ARG A 136 21.13 -67.57 -8.80
C ARG A 136 20.58 -66.60 -7.75
N CYS A 137 19.46 -65.95 -8.03
CA CYS A 137 18.84 -65.00 -7.10
C CYS A 137 18.52 -65.65 -5.74
N ARG A 138 18.03 -66.89 -5.72
CA ARG A 138 17.80 -67.64 -4.48
C ARG A 138 19.09 -67.81 -3.67
N LYS A 139 20.23 -68.12 -4.29
CA LYS A 139 21.52 -68.27 -3.58
C LYS A 139 21.96 -66.97 -2.93
N SER A 140 21.98 -65.88 -3.70
CA SER A 140 22.37 -64.55 -3.19
C SER A 140 21.44 -64.11 -2.05
N PHE A 141 20.13 -64.28 -2.19
CA PHE A 141 19.16 -63.96 -1.15
C PHE A 141 19.32 -64.83 0.12
N THR A 142 19.66 -66.12 0.00
CA THR A 142 19.98 -66.93 1.19
C THR A 142 21.28 -66.48 1.89
N GLY A 143 22.22 -65.87 1.16
CA GLY A 143 23.39 -65.20 1.75
C GLY A 143 22.97 -64.02 2.62
N VAL A 144 22.21 -63.07 2.05
CA VAL A 144 21.65 -61.90 2.77
C VAL A 144 20.91 -62.33 4.04
N LEU A 145 19.97 -63.29 3.92
CA LEU A 145 19.22 -63.79 5.08
C LEU A 145 20.12 -64.35 6.19
N SER A 146 21.23 -65.01 5.84
CA SER A 146 22.17 -65.56 6.83
C SER A 146 22.95 -64.45 7.56
N LEU A 147 23.36 -63.39 6.87
CA LEU A 147 24.06 -62.25 7.47
C LEU A 147 23.16 -61.49 8.45
N VAL A 148 21.89 -61.28 8.09
CA VAL A 148 20.87 -60.68 8.96
C VAL A 148 20.59 -61.56 10.19
N GLN A 149 20.52 -62.89 10.03
CA GLN A 149 20.35 -63.82 11.15
C GLN A 149 21.56 -63.86 12.09
N LEU A 150 22.77 -63.64 11.58
CA LEU A 150 24.00 -63.57 12.38
C LEU A 150 24.26 -62.20 13.03
N GLY A 151 23.38 -61.22 12.82
CA GLY A 151 23.55 -59.85 13.34
C GLY A 151 24.70 -59.07 12.68
N LYS A 152 25.16 -59.52 11.50
CA LYS A 152 26.25 -58.90 10.73
C LYS A 152 25.73 -57.75 9.85
N LEU A 153 25.14 -56.74 10.47
CA LEU A 153 24.38 -55.71 9.75
C LEU A 153 25.19 -54.93 8.69
N PRO A 154 26.47 -54.54 8.91
CA PRO A 154 27.27 -53.88 7.87
C PRO A 154 27.51 -54.75 6.62
N GLU A 155 27.86 -56.03 6.81
CA GLU A 155 28.04 -56.97 5.70
C GLU A 155 26.70 -57.27 5.00
N ALA A 156 25.60 -57.28 5.75
CA ALA A 156 24.25 -57.48 5.20
C ALA A 156 23.77 -56.32 4.31
N VAL A 157 24.10 -55.06 4.65
CA VAL A 157 23.75 -53.90 3.82
C VAL A 157 24.46 -53.95 2.47
N VAL A 158 25.77 -54.22 2.45
CA VAL A 158 26.54 -54.38 1.20
C VAL A 158 25.95 -55.50 0.34
N ALA A 159 25.65 -56.67 0.94
CA ALA A 159 25.04 -57.78 0.22
C ALA A 159 23.60 -57.51 -0.28
N CYS A 160 22.86 -56.59 0.36
CA CYS A 160 21.57 -56.10 -0.14
C CYS A 160 21.73 -55.21 -1.37
N ASP A 161 22.69 -54.28 -1.35
CA ASP A 161 22.90 -53.35 -2.46
C ASP A 161 23.53 -54.05 -3.68
N GLU A 162 24.41 -55.04 -3.46
CA GLU A 162 24.87 -55.97 -4.50
C GLU A 162 23.70 -56.75 -5.13
N PHE A 163 22.75 -57.24 -4.32
CA PHE A 163 21.56 -57.94 -4.80
C PHE A 163 20.63 -57.05 -5.63
N GLU A 164 20.45 -55.79 -5.22
CA GLU A 164 19.66 -54.81 -5.99
C GLU A 164 20.28 -54.54 -7.36
N GLN A 165 21.60 -54.32 -7.42
CA GLN A 165 22.32 -54.06 -8.66
C GLN A 165 22.35 -55.30 -9.59
N GLU A 166 22.72 -56.48 -9.09
CA GLU A 166 22.86 -57.67 -9.95
C GLU A 166 21.52 -58.30 -10.37
N HIS A 167 20.47 -58.23 -9.54
CA HIS A 167 19.29 -59.10 -9.70
C HIS A 167 17.95 -58.37 -9.77
N LEU A 168 17.87 -57.10 -9.38
CA LEU A 168 16.63 -56.31 -9.44
C LEU A 168 16.65 -55.20 -10.52
N GLN A 169 17.83 -54.72 -10.94
CA GLN A 169 17.95 -53.80 -12.09
C GLN A 169 17.88 -54.54 -13.44
N PHE A 170 18.58 -55.66 -13.59
CA PHE A 170 18.73 -56.37 -14.87
C PHE A 170 17.87 -57.65 -14.97
N VAL A 171 16.55 -57.50 -14.83
CA VAL A 171 15.59 -58.62 -14.83
C VAL A 171 15.26 -59.06 -16.27
N PRO A 172 15.36 -60.37 -16.61
CA PRO A 172 14.91 -60.87 -17.90
C PRO A 172 13.42 -60.58 -18.17
N PRO A 173 13.03 -60.14 -19.38
CA PRO A 173 11.66 -59.68 -19.65
C PRO A 173 10.60 -60.77 -19.49
N HIS A 174 10.97 -62.04 -19.62
CA HIS A 174 10.09 -63.19 -19.42
C HIS A 174 9.82 -63.50 -17.93
N LEU A 175 10.56 -62.88 -16.99
CA LEU A 175 10.43 -63.09 -15.55
C LEU A 175 9.78 -61.91 -14.81
N SER A 176 9.83 -60.69 -15.34
CA SER A 176 9.41 -59.46 -14.65
C SER A 176 7.95 -59.48 -14.18
N GLN A 177 7.05 -60.08 -14.97
CA GLN A 177 5.62 -60.20 -14.66
C GLN A 177 5.26 -61.48 -13.88
N THR A 178 6.23 -62.28 -13.44
CA THR A 178 5.95 -63.56 -12.76
C THR A 178 5.68 -63.39 -11.26
N SER A 179 4.67 -64.12 -10.76
CA SER A 179 4.32 -64.12 -9.33
C SER A 179 5.47 -64.57 -8.41
N VAL A 180 6.33 -65.46 -8.90
CA VAL A 180 7.54 -65.92 -8.18
C VAL A 180 8.55 -64.79 -8.00
N PHE A 181 8.74 -63.95 -9.02
CA PHE A 181 9.65 -62.81 -8.92
C PHE A 181 9.06 -61.69 -8.04
N ALA A 182 7.75 -61.46 -8.10
CA ALA A 182 7.05 -60.53 -7.21
C ALA A 182 7.15 -60.94 -5.73
N ASP A 183 6.95 -62.23 -5.41
CA ASP A 183 7.14 -62.78 -4.07
C ASP A 183 8.60 -62.70 -3.60
N LEU A 184 9.56 -62.96 -4.48
CA LEU A 184 10.99 -62.77 -4.18
C LEU A 184 11.32 -61.30 -3.87
N LYS A 185 10.86 -60.35 -4.69
CA LYS A 185 11.04 -58.91 -4.46
C LYS A 185 10.46 -58.48 -3.12
N ARG A 186 9.22 -58.90 -2.80
CA ARG A 186 8.56 -58.62 -1.51
C ARG A 186 9.35 -59.19 -0.32
N LYS A 187 9.87 -60.41 -0.43
CA LYS A 187 10.67 -61.06 0.62
C LYS A 187 12.04 -60.42 0.80
N PHE A 188 12.66 -59.96 -0.28
CA PHE A 188 13.90 -59.20 -0.23
C PHE A 188 13.69 -57.83 0.42
N GLN A 189 12.66 -57.08 0.03
CA GLN A 189 12.30 -55.80 0.66
C GLN A 189 12.08 -55.96 2.17
N ALA A 190 11.33 -56.99 2.59
CA ALA A 190 11.14 -57.29 4.01
C ALA A 190 12.44 -57.60 4.77
N ALA A 191 13.44 -58.20 4.11
CA ALA A 191 14.76 -58.43 4.70
C ALA A 191 15.60 -57.14 4.79
N LYS A 192 15.55 -56.27 3.77
CA LYS A 192 16.20 -54.95 3.78
C LYS A 192 15.63 -54.06 4.88
N SER A 193 14.31 -53.92 4.95
CA SER A 193 13.64 -53.15 6.03
C SER A 193 13.93 -53.70 7.42
N LYS A 194 14.00 -55.03 7.61
CA LYS A 194 14.42 -55.60 8.90
C LYS A 194 15.87 -55.25 9.27
N THR A 195 16.76 -55.17 8.28
CA THR A 195 18.17 -54.77 8.50
C THR A 195 18.24 -53.30 8.94
N GLU A 196 17.46 -52.43 8.29
CA GLU A 196 17.34 -51.00 8.63
C GLU A 196 16.68 -50.76 10.01
N GLU A 197 15.69 -51.59 10.38
CA GLU A 197 15.08 -51.60 11.72
C GLU A 197 16.12 -51.96 12.78
N GLN A 198 16.88 -53.05 12.59
CA GLN A 198 17.93 -53.48 13.52
C GLN A 198 19.08 -52.47 13.63
N LEU A 199 19.45 -51.78 12.54
CA LEU A 199 20.42 -50.68 12.56
C LEU A 199 19.88 -49.44 13.30
N SER A 200 18.60 -49.12 13.12
CA SER A 200 17.95 -48.00 13.82
C SER A 200 17.75 -48.27 15.32
N GLU A 201 17.49 -49.52 15.71
CA GLU A 201 17.53 -49.93 17.12
C GLU A 201 18.96 -49.88 17.68
N ALA A 202 19.98 -50.29 16.91
CA ALA A 202 21.37 -50.17 17.35
C ALA A 202 21.76 -48.70 17.57
N TYR A 203 21.38 -47.79 16.67
CA TYR A 203 21.61 -46.35 16.82
C TYR A 203 20.90 -45.76 18.05
N SER A 204 19.59 -46.00 18.20
CA SER A 204 18.81 -45.45 19.32
C SER A 204 19.20 -46.02 20.69
N ARG A 205 19.85 -47.19 20.73
CA ARG A 205 20.52 -47.72 21.93
C ARG A 205 21.94 -47.17 22.12
N SER A 206 22.63 -46.79 21.05
CA SER A 206 23.98 -46.20 21.12
C SER A 206 23.96 -44.77 21.65
N ILE A 207 22.92 -43.99 21.33
CA ILE A 207 22.79 -42.59 21.72
C ILE A 207 21.43 -42.36 22.37
N VAL A 208 21.47 -42.05 23.67
CA VAL A 208 20.26 -41.77 24.48
C VAL A 208 20.33 -40.33 24.97
N ILE A 209 19.46 -39.48 24.42
CA ILE A 209 19.29 -38.09 24.85
C ILE A 209 18.05 -38.01 25.73
N LEU A 210 18.24 -37.70 27.01
CA LEU A 210 17.17 -37.36 27.95
C LEU A 210 17.46 -35.99 28.58
N ALA A 211 16.43 -35.34 29.11
CA ALA A 211 16.52 -34.00 29.70
C ALA A 211 17.54 -33.85 30.85
N GLN A 212 17.93 -34.96 31.49
CA GLN A 212 18.91 -34.98 32.60
C GLN A 212 20.18 -35.79 32.31
N THR A 213 20.19 -36.61 31.25
CA THR A 213 21.30 -37.51 30.92
C THR A 213 21.48 -37.66 29.41
N LEU A 214 22.69 -37.39 28.93
CA LEU A 214 23.15 -37.67 27.57
C LEU A 214 24.14 -38.83 27.64
N THR A 215 23.77 -39.98 27.11
CA THR A 215 24.62 -41.18 27.02
C THR A 215 25.05 -41.43 25.58
N VAL A 216 26.33 -41.68 25.38
CA VAL A 216 26.91 -42.18 24.13
C VAL A 216 27.73 -43.45 24.44
N LEU A 217 27.30 -44.58 23.88
CA LEU A 217 28.07 -45.83 23.83
C LEU A 217 28.93 -45.87 22.57
N ARG A 218 30.13 -46.44 22.65
CA ARG A 218 30.99 -46.64 21.47
C ARG A 218 30.70 -47.95 20.75
N SER A 219 30.28 -48.99 21.48
CA SER A 219 29.88 -50.28 20.93
C SER A 219 28.51 -50.75 21.45
N VAL A 220 27.75 -51.45 20.61
CA VAL A 220 26.42 -51.97 20.95
C VAL A 220 26.24 -53.41 20.45
N VAL A 221 25.72 -54.27 21.31
CA VAL A 221 25.30 -55.65 20.96
C VAL A 221 23.96 -55.61 20.21
N VAL A 222 23.93 -56.19 19.01
CA VAL A 222 22.71 -56.29 18.17
C VAL A 222 21.70 -57.25 18.80
N ARG A 223 20.42 -56.86 18.91
CA ARG A 223 19.40 -57.72 19.52
C ARG A 223 19.28 -59.04 18.75
N GLN A 224 19.08 -60.14 19.50
CA GLN A 224 18.95 -61.51 18.99
C GLN A 224 20.26 -62.13 18.43
N SER A 225 21.42 -61.51 18.65
CA SER A 225 22.74 -62.05 18.26
C SER A 225 23.82 -61.65 19.27
N ASP A 226 24.92 -62.40 19.33
CA ASP A 226 26.08 -62.06 20.17
C ASP A 226 27.05 -61.05 19.48
N ASN A 227 26.67 -60.49 18.33
CA ASN A 227 27.54 -59.62 17.54
C ASN A 227 27.59 -58.19 18.10
N VAL A 228 28.78 -57.60 18.12
CA VAL A 228 29.07 -56.24 18.60
C VAL A 228 29.39 -55.35 17.41
N LEU A 229 28.72 -54.20 17.30
CA LEU A 229 29.00 -53.19 16.27
C LEU A 229 29.59 -51.92 16.91
N SER A 230 30.50 -51.25 16.21
CA SER A 230 30.94 -49.89 16.57
C SER A 230 29.88 -48.87 16.16
N LEU A 231 29.76 -47.76 16.91
CA LEU A 231 28.95 -46.60 16.54
C LEU A 231 29.34 -46.07 15.14
N SER A 232 30.62 -46.13 14.79
CA SER A 232 31.10 -45.76 13.44
C SER A 232 30.54 -46.68 12.36
N ASP A 233 30.44 -47.98 12.63
CA ASP A 233 29.94 -48.96 11.66
C ASP A 233 28.44 -48.75 11.46
N VAL A 234 27.67 -48.63 12.55
CA VAL A 234 26.22 -48.35 12.52
C VAL A 234 25.93 -47.05 11.75
N LEU A 235 26.68 -45.97 12.00
CA LEU A 235 26.53 -44.71 11.27
C LEU A 235 26.92 -44.83 9.78
N SER A 236 27.87 -45.69 9.44
CA SER A 236 28.25 -45.91 8.03
C SER A 236 27.24 -46.76 7.25
N SER A 237 26.62 -47.76 7.90
CA SER A 237 25.69 -48.71 7.27
C SER A 237 24.23 -48.27 7.28
N LEU A 238 23.86 -47.24 8.04
CA LEU A 238 22.53 -46.63 7.94
C LEU A 238 22.34 -45.95 6.57
N THR A 239 21.18 -46.19 5.95
CA THR A 239 20.78 -45.54 4.70
C THR A 239 20.75 -44.00 4.84
N PRO A 240 21.03 -43.23 3.78
CA PRO A 240 21.15 -41.77 3.86
C PRO A 240 19.91 -41.08 4.46
N THR A 241 18.72 -41.58 4.14
CA THR A 241 17.43 -41.08 4.65
C THR A 241 17.27 -41.36 6.16
N ALA A 242 17.48 -42.61 6.59
CA ALA A 242 17.43 -42.96 8.01
C ALA A 242 18.48 -42.19 8.82
N ARG A 243 19.69 -42.04 8.30
CA ARG A 243 20.78 -41.28 8.93
C ARG A 243 20.44 -39.79 9.05
N ALA A 244 19.90 -39.16 8.01
CA ALA A 244 19.46 -37.77 8.04
C ALA A 244 18.33 -37.54 9.07
N ASN A 245 17.37 -38.47 9.17
CA ASN A 245 16.28 -38.41 10.15
C ASN A 245 16.83 -38.50 11.59
N HIS A 246 17.67 -39.50 11.86
CA HIS A 246 18.32 -39.72 13.17
C HIS A 246 19.18 -38.53 13.60
N LEU A 247 19.92 -37.90 12.68
CA LEU A 247 20.70 -36.69 12.93
C LEU A 247 19.82 -35.44 13.15
N THR A 248 18.67 -35.36 12.48
CA THR A 248 17.70 -34.26 12.66
C THR A 248 17.03 -34.32 14.03
N ILE A 249 16.68 -35.53 14.50
CA ILE A 249 16.18 -35.78 15.86
C ILE A 249 17.26 -35.41 16.89
N LEU A 250 18.49 -35.89 16.71
CA LEU A 250 19.63 -35.57 17.58
C LEU A 250 19.86 -34.06 17.69
N ARG A 251 19.81 -33.32 16.57
CA ARG A 251 19.90 -31.85 16.55
C ARG A 251 18.77 -31.20 17.35
N ARG A 252 17.52 -31.63 17.16
CA ARG A 252 16.34 -31.10 17.88
C ARG A 252 16.50 -31.28 19.40
N ASP A 253 16.87 -32.49 19.82
CA ASP A 253 16.92 -32.85 21.24
C ASP A 253 18.16 -32.28 21.95
N MET A 254 19.27 -32.09 21.23
CA MET A 254 20.41 -31.30 21.70
C MET A 254 20.04 -29.84 21.95
N VAL A 255 19.32 -29.18 21.03
CA VAL A 255 18.90 -27.78 21.22
C VAL A 255 17.90 -27.67 22.39
N ALA A 256 16.84 -28.50 22.41
CA ALA A 256 15.81 -28.43 23.43
C ALA A 256 16.33 -28.69 24.86
N TYR A 257 17.15 -29.74 25.06
CA TYR A 257 17.59 -30.16 26.40
C TYR A 257 18.97 -29.63 26.81
N TYR A 258 19.90 -29.46 25.86
CA TYR A 258 21.30 -29.10 26.15
C TYR A 258 21.69 -27.69 25.66
N VAL A 259 20.72 -26.92 25.16
CA VAL A 259 20.87 -25.47 24.93
C VAL A 259 19.76 -24.72 25.67
N ASP A 260 18.49 -24.88 25.28
CA ASP A 260 17.39 -24.06 25.81
C ASP A 260 17.15 -24.27 27.30
N GLN A 261 17.08 -25.52 27.80
CA GLN A 261 16.90 -25.76 29.23
C GLN A 261 18.08 -25.26 30.09
N LEU A 262 19.32 -25.35 29.61
CA LEU A 262 20.51 -24.84 30.30
C LEU A 262 20.59 -23.30 30.30
N LEU A 263 20.03 -22.64 29.29
CA LEU A 263 19.91 -21.18 29.24
C LEU A 263 18.76 -20.66 30.11
N LEU A 264 17.67 -21.41 30.24
CA LEU A 264 16.49 -21.03 31.02
C LEU A 264 16.62 -21.31 32.53
N GLN A 265 17.20 -22.45 32.93
CA GLN A 265 17.35 -22.86 34.34
C GLN A 265 18.82 -22.98 34.75
N PRO A 266 19.20 -22.58 35.98
CA PRO A 266 20.55 -22.84 36.48
C PRO A 266 20.73 -24.34 36.75
N ALA A 267 21.84 -24.89 36.30
CA ALA A 267 22.20 -26.29 36.47
C ALA A 267 23.71 -26.44 36.68
N THR A 268 24.13 -27.62 37.16
CA THR A 268 25.53 -28.05 37.19
C THR A 268 25.66 -29.28 36.29
N LEU A 269 26.64 -29.31 35.39
CA LEU A 269 26.92 -30.50 34.58
C LEU A 269 28.07 -31.31 35.17
N SER A 270 27.95 -32.64 35.14
CA SER A 270 29.05 -33.55 35.45
C SER A 270 29.14 -34.67 34.42
N SER A 271 30.36 -34.98 33.97
CA SER A 271 30.64 -36.03 33.00
C SER A 271 31.29 -37.25 33.67
N SER A 272 30.80 -38.43 33.33
CA SER A 272 31.33 -39.72 33.75
C SER A 272 31.69 -40.59 32.54
N SER A 273 32.60 -41.54 32.76
CA SER A 273 33.25 -42.32 31.71
C SER A 273 33.47 -43.74 32.24
N GLU A 274 32.56 -44.65 31.94
CA GLU A 274 32.51 -46.00 32.51
C GLU A 274 32.72 -47.06 31.42
N HIS A 275 33.94 -47.57 31.33
CA HIS A 275 34.43 -48.64 30.43
C HIS A 275 34.20 -48.44 28.92
N ASP A 276 32.96 -48.35 28.45
CA ASP A 276 32.60 -48.00 27.07
C ASP A 276 31.42 -47.00 26.95
N GLU A 277 30.79 -46.63 28.07
CA GLU A 277 29.76 -45.58 28.13
C GLU A 277 30.39 -44.22 28.48
N GLN A 278 29.99 -43.17 27.77
CA GLN A 278 30.27 -41.78 28.11
C GLN A 278 28.94 -41.09 28.45
N ARG A 279 28.80 -40.61 29.69
CA ARG A 279 27.55 -40.01 30.17
C ARG A 279 27.78 -38.58 30.67
N LEU A 280 27.02 -37.64 30.16
CA LEU A 280 26.92 -36.26 30.65
C LEU A 280 25.60 -36.13 31.41
N THR A 281 25.66 -35.66 32.65
CA THR A 281 24.48 -35.51 33.52
C THR A 281 24.25 -34.03 33.86
N VAL A 282 22.97 -33.63 33.90
CA VAL A 282 22.52 -32.27 34.20
C VAL A 282 21.79 -32.29 35.55
N ILE A 283 22.30 -31.55 36.53
CA ILE A 283 21.73 -31.45 37.87
C ILE A 283 21.13 -30.05 38.05
N PRO A 284 19.78 -29.90 38.05
CA PRO A 284 19.13 -28.62 38.29
C PRO A 284 19.55 -28.02 39.64
N SER A 285 19.90 -26.73 39.64
CA SER A 285 20.42 -26.01 40.80
C SER A 285 19.35 -25.06 41.37
N PRO A 286 19.38 -24.72 42.66
CA PRO A 286 18.35 -23.88 43.27
C PRO A 286 18.36 -22.45 42.70
N PRO A 287 17.18 -21.82 42.49
CA PRO A 287 17.02 -20.61 41.68
C PRO A 287 17.67 -19.35 42.25
N ASN A 288 18.19 -19.39 43.49
CA ASN A 288 18.95 -18.30 44.09
C ASN A 288 20.39 -18.19 43.52
N THR A 289 20.84 -19.17 42.74
CA THR A 289 22.19 -19.27 42.17
C THR A 289 22.20 -18.87 40.69
N ASN A 290 21.67 -17.67 40.39
CA ASN A 290 21.47 -17.21 39.01
C ASN A 290 22.64 -16.38 38.48
N ASN A 291 23.76 -17.04 38.17
CA ASN A 291 24.80 -16.45 37.34
C ASN A 291 24.55 -16.76 35.85
N PRO A 292 24.26 -15.75 34.99
CA PRO A 292 24.02 -16.01 33.57
C PRO A 292 25.28 -16.42 32.80
N ILE A 293 26.48 -16.14 33.33
CA ILE A 293 27.76 -16.56 32.72
C ILE A 293 27.96 -18.07 32.86
N GLU A 294 27.65 -18.64 34.03
CA GLU A 294 27.72 -20.10 34.26
C GLU A 294 26.78 -20.88 33.34
N ARG A 295 25.64 -20.31 32.94
CA ARG A 295 24.74 -20.91 31.94
C ARG A 295 25.39 -21.02 30.56
N LEU A 296 26.22 -20.05 30.14
CA LEU A 296 26.99 -20.14 28.89
C LEU A 296 28.12 -21.17 28.98
N GLU A 297 28.82 -21.26 30.11
CA GLU A 297 29.84 -22.31 30.31
C GLU A 297 29.22 -23.71 30.29
N ASN A 298 28.04 -23.89 30.89
CA ASN A 298 27.30 -25.15 30.86
C ASN A 298 26.97 -25.61 29.43
N VAL A 299 26.47 -24.71 28.58
CA VAL A 299 26.26 -25.00 27.15
C VAL A 299 27.59 -25.28 26.44
N SER A 300 28.65 -24.53 26.77
CA SER A 300 29.99 -24.74 26.21
C SER A 300 30.53 -26.14 26.52
N LEU A 301 30.34 -26.62 27.76
CA LEU A 301 30.72 -27.97 28.20
C LEU A 301 29.90 -29.05 27.48
N ALA A 302 28.60 -28.85 27.29
CA ALA A 302 27.75 -29.78 26.53
C ALA A 302 28.19 -29.91 25.06
N LEU A 303 28.49 -28.78 24.39
CA LEU A 303 28.99 -28.77 23.01
C LEU A 303 30.39 -29.39 22.89
N LYS A 304 31.29 -29.10 23.84
CA LYS A 304 32.62 -29.71 23.93
C LYS A 304 32.54 -31.23 24.14
N PHE A 305 31.57 -31.70 24.93
CA PHE A 305 31.29 -33.13 25.11
C PHE A 305 30.78 -33.78 23.82
N LEU A 306 29.76 -33.20 23.17
CA LEU A 306 29.19 -33.72 21.91
C LEU A 306 30.26 -33.79 20.79
N SER A 307 31.07 -32.75 20.65
CA SER A 307 32.16 -32.72 19.66
C SER A 307 33.21 -33.82 19.93
N LYS A 308 33.65 -33.96 21.18
CA LYS A 308 34.67 -34.95 21.57
C LYS A 308 34.18 -36.40 21.52
N HIS A 309 32.92 -36.66 21.85
CA HIS A 309 32.41 -38.03 22.08
C HIS A 309 31.44 -38.54 21.01
N PHE A 310 30.87 -37.67 20.16
CA PHE A 310 29.99 -38.07 19.05
C PHE A 310 30.53 -37.66 17.68
N THR A 311 30.90 -36.40 17.44
CA THR A 311 31.35 -35.96 16.09
C THR A 311 32.73 -36.51 15.67
N ALA A 312 33.41 -37.23 16.58
CA ALA A 312 34.59 -38.05 16.28
C ALA A 312 34.24 -39.35 15.51
N TYR A 313 33.01 -39.85 15.60
CA TYR A 313 32.57 -41.13 14.99
C TYR A 313 31.67 -40.94 13.75
N LEU A 314 31.46 -39.71 13.30
CA LEU A 314 30.67 -39.39 12.10
C LEU A 314 31.53 -39.42 10.81
N PRO A 315 30.96 -39.86 9.66
CA PRO A 315 31.58 -39.70 8.34
C PRO A 315 31.96 -38.25 8.04
N LEU A 316 33.04 -38.04 7.27
CA LEU A 316 33.62 -36.71 7.02
C LEU A 316 32.64 -35.72 6.33
N SER A 317 31.78 -36.21 5.44
CA SER A 317 30.70 -35.44 4.80
C SER A 317 29.71 -34.89 5.83
N ASP A 318 29.20 -35.78 6.68
CA ASP A 318 28.09 -35.53 7.58
C ASP A 318 28.55 -34.72 8.79
N LYS A 319 29.80 -34.91 9.24
CA LYS A 319 30.43 -34.15 10.34
C LYS A 319 30.37 -32.64 10.10
N ALA A 320 30.68 -32.17 8.90
CA ALA A 320 30.62 -30.75 8.56
C ALA A 320 29.17 -30.23 8.51
N SER A 321 28.25 -31.03 7.96
CA SER A 321 26.82 -30.69 7.87
C SER A 321 26.17 -30.57 9.25
N VAL A 322 26.31 -31.59 10.10
CA VAL A 322 25.71 -31.64 11.45
C VAL A 322 26.24 -30.51 12.34
N SER A 323 27.55 -30.25 12.31
CA SER A 323 28.16 -29.20 13.13
C SER A 323 27.65 -27.82 12.73
N ARG A 324 27.62 -27.51 11.43
CA ARG A 324 27.10 -26.23 10.90
C ARG A 324 25.59 -26.08 11.10
N ALA A 325 24.83 -27.17 11.09
CA ALA A 325 23.39 -27.17 11.34
C ALA A 325 23.01 -26.84 12.79
N LEU A 326 23.95 -26.90 13.74
CA LEU A 326 23.77 -26.49 15.14
C LEU A 326 24.03 -24.99 15.37
N CYS A 327 24.88 -24.35 14.55
CA CYS A 327 25.33 -22.96 14.75
C CYS A 327 24.17 -21.95 14.86
N LYS A 328 23.24 -21.95 13.89
CA LYS A 328 22.15 -20.96 13.85
C LYS A 328 21.12 -21.13 15.00
N PRO A 329 20.66 -22.36 15.34
CA PRO A 329 19.85 -22.57 16.54
C PRO A 329 20.52 -22.07 17.82
N ILE A 330 21.79 -22.40 18.06
CA ILE A 330 22.51 -22.01 19.29
C ILE A 330 22.63 -20.49 19.42
N GLY A 331 23.00 -19.79 18.33
CA GLY A 331 23.07 -18.33 18.31
C GLY A 331 21.71 -17.67 18.59
N SER A 332 20.63 -18.21 17.99
CA SER A 332 19.26 -17.75 18.23
C SER A 332 18.81 -17.94 19.68
N SER A 333 19.02 -19.14 20.24
CA SER A 333 18.65 -19.48 21.63
C SER A 333 19.40 -18.64 22.67
N ILE A 334 20.68 -18.33 22.47
CA ILE A 334 21.44 -17.45 23.38
C ILE A 334 20.89 -16.02 23.34
N LEU A 335 20.51 -15.52 22.16
CA LEU A 335 19.88 -14.21 22.02
C LEU A 335 18.50 -14.17 22.69
N SER A 336 17.62 -15.14 22.40
CA SER A 336 16.22 -15.14 22.85
C SER A 336 16.05 -15.50 24.33
N ASN A 337 16.77 -16.52 24.83
CA ASN A 337 16.57 -17.07 26.18
C ASN A 337 17.50 -16.45 27.23
N LEU A 338 18.61 -15.81 26.84
CA LEU A 338 19.59 -15.24 27.79
C LEU A 338 19.82 -13.74 27.61
N LEU A 339 20.30 -13.29 26.44
CA LEU A 339 20.78 -11.91 26.26
C LEU A 339 19.63 -10.88 26.22
N ILE A 340 18.59 -11.11 25.42
CA ILE A 340 17.44 -10.19 25.31
C ILE A 340 16.67 -10.06 26.64
N PRO A 341 16.36 -11.15 27.38
CA PRO A 341 15.71 -11.06 28.68
C PRO A 341 16.55 -10.30 29.71
N SER A 342 17.85 -10.64 29.81
CA SER A 342 18.78 -10.10 30.82
C SER A 342 19.18 -8.64 30.60
N LEU A 343 18.86 -8.04 29.44
CA LEU A 343 19.12 -6.63 29.15
C LEU A 343 18.52 -5.73 30.26
N PRO A 344 19.33 -4.91 30.95
CA PRO A 344 18.94 -4.37 32.25
C PRO A 344 17.85 -3.30 32.16
N VAL A 345 17.00 -3.26 33.17
CA VAL A 345 15.88 -2.30 33.27
C VAL A 345 16.36 -0.88 33.57
N ALA A 346 17.53 -0.70 34.21
CA ALA A 346 18.07 0.60 34.62
C ALA A 346 19.60 0.67 34.47
N PHE A 347 20.13 1.89 34.35
CA PHE A 347 21.54 2.17 34.03
C PHE A 347 22.56 1.43 34.91
N HIS A 348 22.32 1.33 36.23
CA HIS A 348 23.24 0.68 37.16
C HIS A 348 23.45 -0.83 36.91
N GLY A 349 22.55 -1.49 36.17
CA GLY A 349 22.69 -2.89 35.77
C GLY A 349 23.56 -3.11 34.53
N LEU A 350 23.89 -2.05 33.79
CA LEU A 350 24.62 -2.14 32.52
C LEU A 350 26.03 -2.74 32.63
N PRO A 351 26.87 -2.42 33.63
CA PRO A 351 28.22 -3.00 33.73
C PRO A 351 28.23 -4.53 33.89
N ALA A 352 27.30 -5.08 34.67
CA ALA A 352 27.18 -6.54 34.84
C ALA A 352 26.68 -7.23 33.56
N PHE A 353 25.79 -6.56 32.81
CA PHE A 353 25.33 -7.05 31.50
C PHE A 353 26.45 -7.02 30.44
N LEU A 354 27.31 -6.00 30.44
CA LEU A 354 28.43 -5.90 29.50
C LEU A 354 29.42 -7.07 29.66
N GLN A 355 29.72 -7.50 30.90
CA GLN A 355 30.55 -8.68 31.15
C GLN A 355 29.92 -9.98 30.60
N LEU A 356 28.60 -10.13 30.70
CA LEU A 356 27.87 -11.24 30.09
C LEU A 356 27.93 -11.18 28.55
N ALA A 357 27.78 -9.98 27.97
CA ALA A 357 27.85 -9.76 26.53
C ALA A 357 29.25 -10.09 25.97
N GLU A 358 30.32 -9.60 26.61
CA GLU A 358 31.70 -9.93 26.26
C GLU A 358 31.95 -11.44 26.27
N ARG A 359 31.48 -12.15 27.31
CA ARG A 359 31.60 -13.62 27.35
C ARG A 359 30.77 -14.31 26.27
N ALA A 360 29.61 -13.78 25.89
CA ALA A 360 28.80 -14.33 24.80
C ALA A 360 29.49 -14.17 23.42
N VAL A 361 30.20 -13.07 23.16
CA VAL A 361 31.03 -12.93 21.94
C VAL A 361 32.21 -13.91 21.96
N ALA A 362 32.86 -14.09 23.11
CA ALA A 362 33.92 -15.09 23.24
C ALA A 362 33.40 -16.53 23.02
N PHE A 363 32.22 -16.86 23.55
CA PHE A 363 31.53 -18.13 23.31
C PHE A 363 31.24 -18.35 21.81
N GLU A 364 30.77 -17.32 21.09
CA GLU A 364 30.53 -17.41 19.65
C GLU A 364 31.81 -17.73 18.87
N GLY A 365 32.94 -17.11 19.23
CA GLY A 365 34.26 -17.44 18.68
C GLY A 365 34.71 -18.87 18.98
N GLU A 366 34.70 -19.27 20.25
CA GLU A 366 35.16 -20.58 20.73
C GLU A 366 34.28 -21.74 20.25
N CYS A 367 32.96 -21.59 20.33
CA CYS A 367 32.01 -22.70 20.22
C CYS A 367 31.28 -22.73 18.88
N ILE A 368 30.92 -21.58 18.30
CA ILE A 368 30.17 -21.54 17.04
C ILE A 368 31.12 -21.51 15.83
N VAL A 369 32.16 -20.67 15.87
CA VAL A 369 33.16 -20.60 14.80
C VAL A 369 34.18 -21.75 14.92
N GLN A 370 34.99 -21.79 15.99
CA GLN A 370 36.12 -22.73 16.09
C GLN A 370 35.70 -24.20 16.28
N LEU A 371 34.74 -24.49 17.17
CA LEU A 371 34.37 -25.88 17.49
C LEU A 371 33.37 -26.51 16.50
N LEU A 372 32.46 -25.71 15.91
CA LEU A 372 31.38 -26.19 15.04
C LEU A 372 31.56 -25.86 13.55
N GLY A 373 32.54 -25.03 13.17
CA GLY A 373 32.79 -24.69 11.76
C GLY A 373 31.73 -23.78 11.14
N GLY A 374 31.17 -22.88 11.94
CA GLY A 374 30.37 -21.75 11.47
C GLY A 374 31.19 -20.75 10.63
N ASP A 375 30.50 -19.92 9.86
CA ASP A 375 31.13 -18.85 9.07
C ASP A 375 31.66 -17.75 10.00
N GLU A 376 32.85 -17.22 9.70
CA GLU A 376 33.43 -16.10 10.44
C GLU A 376 32.65 -14.78 10.25
N HIS A 377 31.81 -14.70 9.22
CA HIS A 377 30.98 -13.52 8.89
C HIS A 377 29.57 -13.59 9.49
N ASP A 378 29.00 -14.79 9.65
CA ASP A 378 27.64 -15.02 10.20
C ASP A 378 27.69 -15.15 11.73
N ARG A 379 27.98 -14.03 12.41
CA ARG A 379 28.12 -13.91 13.87
C ARG A 379 26.96 -13.14 14.52
N PRO A 380 25.76 -13.75 14.66
CA PRO A 380 24.57 -13.05 15.13
C PRO A 380 24.69 -12.48 16.55
N ILE A 381 25.43 -13.12 17.46
CA ILE A 381 25.62 -12.62 18.83
C ILE A 381 26.48 -11.35 18.81
N LYS A 382 27.63 -11.37 18.13
CA LYS A 382 28.47 -10.19 17.93
C LYS A 382 27.72 -9.06 17.22
N ILE A 383 26.98 -9.34 16.14
CA ILE A 383 26.23 -8.32 15.39
C ILE A 383 25.16 -7.65 16.26
N TRP A 384 24.49 -8.41 17.14
CA TRP A 384 23.51 -7.86 18.10
C TRP A 384 24.19 -7.02 19.19
N ILE A 385 25.32 -7.47 19.74
CA ILE A 385 26.08 -6.75 20.78
C ILE A 385 26.75 -5.48 20.23
N ASP A 386 27.20 -5.50 18.98
CA ASP A 386 27.72 -4.32 18.28
C ASP A 386 26.62 -3.24 18.07
N ASN A 387 25.33 -3.59 18.23
CA ASN A 387 24.17 -2.69 18.20
C ASN A 387 23.52 -2.48 19.60
N LEU A 388 24.19 -2.87 20.69
CA LEU A 388 23.62 -2.92 22.04
C LEU A 388 23.07 -1.57 22.55
N SER A 389 23.69 -0.44 22.20
CA SER A 389 23.20 0.90 22.54
C SER A 389 21.76 1.11 22.05
N GLY A 390 21.51 0.87 20.76
CA GLY A 390 20.19 0.96 20.15
C GLY A 390 19.18 -0.01 20.77
N HIS A 391 19.59 -1.21 21.19
CA HIS A 391 18.71 -2.15 21.88
C HIS A 391 18.36 -1.70 23.31
N TYR A 392 19.33 -1.23 24.10
CA TYR A 392 19.12 -0.69 25.44
C TYR A 392 18.25 0.56 25.42
N GLU A 393 18.56 1.54 24.57
CA GLU A 393 17.81 2.80 24.48
C GLU A 393 16.35 2.59 24.03
N ARG A 394 16.09 1.65 23.12
CA ARG A 394 14.72 1.24 22.76
C ARG A 394 13.96 0.66 23.95
N ARG A 395 14.60 -0.20 24.77
CA ARG A 395 13.98 -0.79 25.98
C ARG A 395 13.72 0.27 27.05
N ARG A 396 14.66 1.19 27.30
CA ARG A 396 14.45 2.34 28.22
C ARG A 396 13.35 3.28 27.72
N ARG A 397 13.30 3.61 26.42
CA ARG A 397 12.24 4.45 25.82
C ARG A 397 10.85 3.90 26.05
N MET A 398 10.64 2.59 25.89
CA MET A 398 9.34 1.96 26.20
C MET A 398 8.97 2.14 27.68
N LEU A 399 9.87 1.81 28.60
CA LEU A 399 9.67 1.95 30.05
C LEU A 399 9.38 3.40 30.48
N ILE A 400 10.07 4.37 29.89
CA ILE A 400 9.86 5.82 30.12
C ILE A 400 8.44 6.23 29.69
N LEU A 401 8.01 5.80 28.51
CA LEU A 401 6.70 6.16 27.96
C LEU A 401 5.55 5.44 28.67
N ASP A 402 5.73 4.19 29.10
CA ASP A 402 4.74 3.49 29.94
C ASP A 402 4.61 4.13 31.33
N ASN A 403 5.70 4.56 31.95
CA ASN A 403 5.64 5.32 33.21
C ASN A 403 4.88 6.66 33.03
N ALA A 404 5.21 7.43 32.00
CA ALA A 404 4.49 8.65 31.66
C ALA A 404 3.00 8.38 31.36
N ARG A 405 2.68 7.32 30.63
CA ARG A 405 1.31 6.89 30.34
C ARG A 405 0.51 6.61 31.61
N LEU A 406 1.10 5.93 32.60
CA LEU A 406 0.46 5.69 33.89
C LEU A 406 0.14 7.01 34.63
N VAL A 407 1.05 7.99 34.61
CA VAL A 407 0.82 9.32 35.20
C VAL A 407 -0.27 10.12 34.46
N VAL A 408 -0.32 10.04 33.12
CA VAL A 408 -1.37 10.71 32.33
C VAL A 408 -2.75 10.09 32.55
N LEU A 409 -2.84 8.75 32.64
CA LEU A 409 -4.11 8.03 32.78
C LEU A 409 -4.62 7.89 34.22
N ALA A 410 -3.78 8.13 35.24
CA ALA A 410 -4.18 8.07 36.65
C ALA A 410 -5.39 8.99 36.94
N PRO A 411 -6.41 8.56 37.71
CA PRO A 411 -7.54 9.41 38.05
C PRO A 411 -7.09 10.63 38.88
N GLU A 412 -7.69 11.79 38.63
CA GLU A 412 -7.43 12.98 39.46
C GLU A 412 -8.00 12.81 40.87
N VAL A 413 -7.22 13.21 41.87
CA VAL A 413 -7.62 13.20 43.27
C VAL A 413 -8.67 14.29 43.49
N VAL A 414 -9.87 13.91 43.93
CA VAL A 414 -10.97 14.83 44.19
C VAL A 414 -10.70 15.61 45.49
N GLY A 415 -10.12 16.79 45.36
CA GLY A 415 -9.86 17.71 46.47
C GLY A 415 -8.79 18.73 46.14
N ASP A 416 -8.60 19.69 47.06
CA ASP A 416 -7.67 20.82 46.91
C ASP A 416 -6.21 20.34 46.75
N HIS A 417 -5.87 19.19 47.35
CA HIS A 417 -4.57 18.53 47.24
C HIS A 417 -4.18 18.08 45.82
N GLY A 418 -5.11 18.09 44.86
CA GLY A 418 -4.85 17.77 43.45
C GLY A 418 -4.30 18.94 42.62
N LYS A 419 -4.28 20.17 43.16
CA LYS A 419 -3.97 21.40 42.41
C LYS A 419 -2.91 22.24 43.13
N PHE A 420 -2.33 23.21 42.43
CA PHE A 420 -1.43 24.23 43.00
C PHE A 420 -1.55 25.55 42.24
N VAL A 421 -1.19 26.65 42.92
CA VAL A 421 -1.17 28.00 42.34
C VAL A 421 0.21 28.35 41.80
N VAL A 422 0.25 29.08 40.68
CA VAL A 422 1.46 29.64 40.06
C VAL A 422 1.34 31.16 40.04
N GLU A 423 2.36 31.86 40.54
CA GLU A 423 2.49 33.32 40.41
C GLU A 423 3.13 33.70 39.07
N VAL A 424 2.67 34.80 38.47
CA VAL A 424 3.21 35.39 37.22
C VAL A 424 3.37 36.90 37.41
N ASP A 425 4.44 37.43 36.83
CA ASP A 425 4.73 38.86 36.79
C ASP A 425 4.36 39.40 35.39
N PRO A 426 3.26 40.18 35.24
CA PRO A 426 2.70 40.49 33.92
C PRO A 426 3.65 41.35 33.05
N PHE A 427 4.38 42.29 33.64
CA PHE A 427 5.21 43.27 32.93
C PHE A 427 6.49 42.68 32.29
N LEU A 428 6.79 41.40 32.54
CA LEU A 428 7.88 40.69 31.87
C LEU A 428 7.52 40.15 30.48
N GLN A 429 6.23 40.09 30.11
CA GLN A 429 5.81 39.62 28.78
C GLN A 429 5.72 40.76 27.75
N GLU A 430 5.18 41.92 28.14
CA GLU A 430 4.90 43.04 27.23
C GLU A 430 6.17 43.66 26.62
N LYS A 431 7.28 43.72 27.36
CA LYS A 431 8.56 44.31 26.91
C LYS A 431 9.22 43.61 25.71
N LYS A 432 8.64 42.54 25.18
CA LYS A 432 9.05 41.91 23.91
C LYS A 432 8.14 42.20 22.71
N ALA A 433 7.01 42.88 22.91
CA ALA A 433 5.98 43.05 21.86
C ALA A 433 5.99 44.43 21.19
N ALA A 434 6.57 45.47 21.81
CA ALA A 434 6.49 46.85 21.33
C ALA A 434 7.85 47.56 21.34
N LEU A 435 8.53 47.59 20.19
CA LEU A 435 9.55 48.59 19.81
C LEU A 435 9.97 48.41 18.34
N PRO A 436 9.59 49.32 17.43
CA PRO A 436 10.29 49.57 16.17
C PRO A 436 11.24 50.76 16.34
N ASP A 437 12.48 50.65 15.87
CA ASP A 437 13.48 51.72 15.99
C ASP A 437 13.16 52.91 15.07
N ILE A 438 12.96 54.09 15.69
CA ILE A 438 13.03 55.39 15.02
C ILE A 438 14.04 56.23 15.78
N ILE A 439 15.14 56.60 15.12
CA ILE A 439 16.21 57.43 15.68
C ILE A 439 16.03 58.89 15.23
N PRO A 440 15.61 59.81 16.12
CA PRO A 440 15.85 61.23 15.93
C PRO A 440 17.23 61.62 16.48
N VAL A 441 18.16 62.01 15.60
CA VAL A 441 19.46 62.56 16.01
C VAL A 441 19.29 64.00 16.49
N GLN A 442 19.69 64.30 17.73
CA GLN A 442 20.12 65.65 18.13
C GLN A 442 21.27 65.58 19.15
N LYS A 443 22.11 66.63 19.17
CA LYS A 443 23.52 66.51 19.54
C LYS A 443 24.05 67.79 20.21
N GLU A 444 24.19 67.74 21.53
CA GLU A 444 24.97 68.66 22.37
C GLU A 444 25.71 67.75 23.39
N MET A 445 27.04 67.67 23.55
CA MET A 445 28.11 68.69 23.70
C MET A 445 27.81 69.65 24.87
N ILE A 446 28.68 69.89 25.85
CA ILE A 446 30.14 69.68 26.02
C ILE A 446 30.42 69.23 27.49
N GLY A 447 31.50 68.51 27.79
CA GLY A 447 31.90 68.31 29.21
C GLY A 447 32.94 67.24 29.58
N PHE A 448 33.95 66.97 28.74
CA PHE A 448 35.07 66.07 29.11
C PHE A 448 36.27 66.89 29.60
N GLU A 449 36.87 66.51 30.73
CA GLU A 449 38.29 66.70 31.13
C GLU A 449 38.48 66.17 32.57
N GLN A 450 39.63 65.59 32.99
CA GLN A 450 40.52 64.64 32.33
C GLN A 450 41.48 64.06 33.39
N LYS A 451 42.00 62.85 33.15
CA LYS A 451 43.40 62.38 33.31
C LYS A 451 43.42 60.89 32.95
N GLU A 452 44.12 60.50 31.88
CA GLU A 452 45.59 60.24 31.81
C GLU A 452 45.96 58.95 32.57
N ASP A 453 46.75 58.01 32.02
CA ASP A 453 47.68 58.06 30.88
C ASP A 453 47.36 56.93 29.86
N VAL A 454 47.27 57.20 28.54
CA VAL A 454 48.35 57.38 27.51
C VAL A 454 48.95 56.01 27.09
N ASP A 455 48.71 55.47 25.87
CA ASP A 455 49.06 55.94 24.49
C ASP A 455 50.51 55.52 24.08
N GLU A 456 50.92 55.40 22.80
CA GLU A 456 50.22 55.18 21.51
C GLU A 456 51.26 54.73 20.42
N TRP A 457 50.95 53.66 19.68
CA TRP A 457 51.50 53.21 18.37
C TRP A 457 53.00 52.83 18.20
N GLY A 458 53.27 52.06 17.12
CA GLY A 458 54.61 51.66 16.66
C GLY A 458 54.61 50.73 15.43
N PHE A 459 54.63 51.31 14.23
CA PHE A 459 55.05 50.65 12.97
C PHE A 459 56.62 50.58 12.94
N ASP A 460 57.35 49.87 12.07
CA ASP A 460 57.04 49.13 10.82
C ASP A 460 58.13 48.04 10.55
N GLU A 461 58.06 47.41 9.35
CA GLU A 461 59.04 46.52 8.67
C GLU A 461 59.19 45.07 9.20
N GLY A 462 59.14 44.02 8.37
CA GLY A 462 58.83 44.02 6.92
C GLY A 462 59.03 42.66 6.23
N THR A 463 58.43 42.52 5.03
CA THR A 463 58.44 41.35 4.11
C THR A 463 57.65 40.09 4.56
N GLY A 464 56.81 39.48 3.73
CA GLY A 464 56.30 39.95 2.43
C GLY A 464 55.41 38.94 1.69
N ASN A 465 54.37 39.47 1.00
CA ASN A 465 53.45 38.84 0.04
C ASN A 465 52.57 37.66 0.54
N GLY A 466 51.24 37.65 0.36
CA GLY A 466 50.36 38.71 -0.13
C GLY A 466 49.04 38.16 -0.71
N ASP A 467 47.92 38.66 -0.17
CA ASP A 467 46.55 38.76 -0.74
C ASP A 467 45.85 37.46 -1.23
N GLY A 468 44.52 37.33 -1.30
CA GLY A 468 43.37 38.20 -0.95
C GLY A 468 42.15 37.64 -1.72
N ASP A 469 41.18 36.97 -1.11
CA ASP A 469 40.00 37.47 -0.38
C ASP A 469 38.83 37.95 -1.28
N ASP A 470 37.61 37.69 -0.81
CA ASP A 470 36.29 38.10 -1.34
C ASP A 470 35.84 37.72 -2.78
N GLY A 471 34.52 37.82 -3.02
CA GLY A 471 33.93 38.06 -4.35
C GLY A 471 32.91 37.04 -4.87
N TRP A 472 31.61 37.37 -4.79
CA TRP A 472 30.61 36.84 -5.73
C TRP A 472 30.63 37.67 -7.02
N GLY A 473 30.64 37.03 -8.19
CA GLY A 473 30.51 37.69 -9.48
C GLY A 473 29.92 36.78 -10.55
N PHE A 474 28.85 37.24 -11.20
CA PHE A 474 28.46 36.79 -12.54
C PHE A 474 29.10 37.74 -13.55
N ASP A 475 29.67 37.20 -14.62
CA ASP A 475 29.53 37.77 -15.96
C ASP A 475 29.85 36.68 -17.01
N ASP A 476 29.40 36.90 -18.24
CA ASP A 476 29.40 35.93 -19.35
C ASP A 476 30.76 35.91 -20.10
N ASP A 477 31.13 34.77 -20.71
CA ASP A 477 31.32 34.64 -22.18
C ASP A 477 32.00 33.33 -22.66
N SER A 478 31.64 32.93 -23.88
CA SER A 478 32.45 32.16 -24.86
C SER A 478 32.85 30.68 -24.63
N ALA A 479 32.12 29.79 -25.34
CA ALA A 479 32.62 28.77 -26.30
C ALA A 479 33.52 27.57 -25.83
N PRO A 480 33.60 26.45 -26.61
CA PRO A 480 33.96 25.13 -26.06
C PRO A 480 35.32 24.54 -26.50
N GLU A 481 35.68 23.43 -25.80
CA GLU A 481 36.65 22.38 -26.19
C GLU A 481 38.16 22.73 -26.10
N PRO A 482 39.10 21.74 -26.00
CA PRO A 482 38.97 20.32 -26.41
C PRO A 482 39.35 19.22 -25.38
N ILE A 483 39.00 17.99 -25.74
CA ILE A 483 39.44 16.73 -25.11
C ILE A 483 40.79 16.26 -25.72
N PRO A 484 41.78 15.82 -24.92
CA PRO A 484 42.99 15.19 -25.45
C PRO A 484 42.73 13.76 -26.00
N GLN A 485 43.07 13.53 -27.28
CA GLN A 485 43.05 12.22 -27.97
C GLN A 485 44.34 11.42 -27.68
N SER A 486 44.43 10.10 -27.86
CA SER A 486 44.61 9.38 -29.15
C SER A 486 44.71 7.85 -28.85
N GLU A 487 44.20 6.90 -29.65
CA GLU A 487 44.58 6.43 -31.02
C GLU A 487 45.97 5.74 -31.13
N PRO A 488 46.27 4.83 -32.11
CA PRO A 488 45.53 4.48 -33.35
C PRO A 488 45.38 2.97 -33.76
N ARG A 489 44.51 2.74 -34.77
CA ARG A 489 44.46 1.81 -35.97
C ARG A 489 45.50 0.66 -36.17
N GLU A 490 45.29 -0.42 -36.96
CA GLU A 490 44.25 -0.88 -37.94
C GLU A 490 44.20 -2.47 -38.02
N MET A 491 43.87 -3.30 -39.05
CA MET A 491 43.73 -3.18 -40.53
C MET A 491 42.95 -4.37 -41.22
N VAL A 492 41.82 -4.07 -41.92
CA VAL A 492 41.28 -4.55 -43.25
C VAL A 492 41.19 -6.05 -43.69
N VAL A 493 40.21 -6.34 -44.60
CA VAL A 493 39.93 -7.54 -45.48
C VAL A 493 38.88 -8.54 -44.92
N SER A 494 37.88 -9.13 -45.63
CA SER A 494 37.06 -8.88 -46.88
C SER A 494 35.87 -9.90 -46.87
N GLY A 495 34.88 -10.01 -47.79
CA GLY A 495 34.46 -9.30 -49.02
C GLY A 495 33.26 -9.99 -49.74
N ASP A 496 32.74 -9.36 -50.80
CA ASP A 496 31.91 -9.80 -51.98
C ASP A 496 30.51 -10.50 -51.86
N ASP A 497 29.50 -9.82 -52.43
CA ASP A 497 28.38 -10.17 -53.36
C ASP A 497 27.16 -11.12 -53.06
N ASP A 498 25.96 -10.52 -53.26
CA ASP A 498 24.73 -10.93 -54.00
C ASP A 498 23.92 -12.25 -53.74
N ASN A 499 22.57 -12.14 -53.60
CA ASN A 499 21.56 -12.28 -54.70
C ASN A 499 20.16 -12.94 -54.37
N TRP A 500 19.07 -12.15 -54.35
CA TRP A 500 17.64 -12.50 -54.67
C TRP A 500 16.92 -13.56 -53.78
N GLY A 501 15.57 -13.73 -53.76
CA GLY A 501 14.45 -13.13 -54.52
C GLY A 501 13.07 -13.36 -53.87
N PHE A 502 11.97 -13.09 -54.59
CA PHE A 502 10.58 -12.91 -54.10
C PHE A 502 9.63 -14.14 -54.22
N ASP A 503 8.44 -14.00 -53.61
CA ASP A 503 7.08 -14.50 -53.98
C ASP A 503 6.39 -15.72 -53.28
N ASP A 504 5.20 -15.39 -52.76
CA ASP A 504 3.87 -16.04 -52.75
C ASP A 504 3.41 -17.23 -51.84
N GLU A 505 2.14 -17.08 -51.45
CA GLU A 505 1.17 -17.92 -50.71
C GLU A 505 0.52 -19.04 -51.60
N PRO A 506 -0.43 -19.94 -51.18
CA PRO A 506 -1.44 -19.81 -50.09
C PRO A 506 -1.90 -21.07 -49.27
N VAL A 507 -2.74 -20.81 -48.24
CA VAL A 507 -3.91 -21.57 -47.67
C VAL A 507 -4.14 -23.03 -48.17
N GLY A 508 -4.34 -24.11 -47.39
CA GLY A 508 -5.04 -24.40 -46.09
C GLY A 508 -6.11 -25.52 -46.32
N PRO A 509 -6.96 -26.03 -45.37
CA PRO A 509 -6.94 -26.17 -43.90
C PRO A 509 -7.03 -27.69 -43.46
N PRO A 510 -7.83 -28.17 -42.47
CA PRO A 510 -7.42 -28.40 -41.06
C PRO A 510 -7.62 -29.83 -40.45
N ASP A 511 -6.85 -30.15 -39.39
CA ASP A 511 -7.10 -31.10 -38.26
C ASP A 511 -7.40 -32.61 -38.54
N PRO A 512 -7.35 -33.54 -37.53
CA PRO A 512 -6.78 -33.45 -36.17
C PRO A 512 -5.82 -34.60 -35.76
N ASN A 513 -5.42 -34.62 -34.49
CA ASN A 513 -4.73 -35.69 -33.72
C ASN A 513 -3.24 -35.98 -34.02
N GLY A 514 -2.39 -35.74 -33.03
CA GLY A 514 -0.98 -36.16 -33.01
C GLY A 514 -0.25 -35.72 -31.73
N ASP A 515 -0.36 -36.52 -30.65
CA ASP A 515 0.35 -36.28 -29.39
C ASP A 515 1.88 -36.32 -29.53
N LYS A 516 2.55 -35.65 -28.56
CA LYS A 516 3.96 -35.73 -28.09
C LYS A 516 4.75 -34.42 -28.15
N ASP A 517 5.70 -34.12 -27.25
CA ASP A 517 6.06 -34.73 -25.94
C ASP A 517 7.08 -33.77 -25.28
N ASP A 518 6.71 -33.09 -24.19
CA ASP A 518 7.61 -32.27 -23.38
C ASP A 518 7.49 -32.72 -21.91
N GLY A 519 8.45 -33.54 -21.47
CA GLY A 519 8.42 -34.19 -20.16
C GLY A 519 9.14 -33.41 -19.06
N GLU A 520 8.39 -32.87 -18.10
CA GLU A 520 8.90 -32.46 -16.79
C GLU A 520 8.35 -33.37 -15.66
N ASP A 521 8.96 -34.54 -15.47
CA ASP A 521 8.80 -35.31 -14.23
C ASP A 521 9.60 -34.62 -13.11
N ALA A 522 8.98 -33.97 -12.12
CA ALA A 522 8.17 -34.53 -11.03
C ALA A 522 9.00 -35.04 -9.84
N TRP A 523 9.03 -34.22 -8.77
CA TRP A 523 9.30 -34.66 -7.39
C TRP A 523 8.39 -33.91 -6.40
N GLY A 524 7.08 -34.16 -6.52
CA GLY A 524 6.13 -33.95 -5.43
C GLY A 524 5.79 -35.29 -4.80
N TRP A 525 5.95 -35.42 -3.48
CA TRP A 525 5.36 -36.52 -2.71
C TRP A 525 4.70 -35.95 -1.46
N ASN A 526 3.37 -35.89 -1.54
CA ASN A 526 2.49 -35.92 -0.38
C ASN A 526 2.07 -37.39 -0.27
N ASP A 527 2.28 -38.05 0.87
CA ASP A 527 1.70 -39.38 1.10
C ASP A 527 0.31 -39.21 1.74
N GLU A 528 -0.70 -39.84 1.14
CA GLU A 528 -2.04 -39.97 1.68
C GLU A 528 -2.16 -41.22 2.58
N GLU A 529 -3.28 -41.38 3.31
CA GLU A 529 -4.27 -42.42 2.93
C GLU A 529 -5.52 -42.42 3.83
N SER A 530 -6.53 -43.15 3.34
CA SER A 530 -7.74 -43.63 4.04
C SER A 530 -8.88 -42.61 4.24
N SER A 531 -10.13 -42.87 3.80
CA SER A 531 -10.65 -43.95 2.94
C SER A 531 -12.15 -43.74 2.66
N GLY A 532 -12.65 -44.19 1.50
CA GLY A 532 -13.99 -44.79 1.40
C GLY A 532 -15.01 -44.10 0.48
N ASP A 533 -15.32 -44.81 -0.62
CA ASP A 533 -16.45 -44.65 -1.56
C ASP A 533 -17.76 -44.08 -0.93
N THR A 534 -18.56 -43.28 -1.63
CA THR A 534 -19.34 -43.71 -2.81
C THR A 534 -19.82 -42.54 -3.69
N ALA A 535 -20.01 -42.81 -4.98
CA ALA A 535 -20.60 -41.88 -5.95
C ALA A 535 -22.00 -42.33 -6.39
N TRP A 536 -22.86 -41.36 -6.72
CA TRP A 536 -23.96 -41.47 -7.68
C TRP A 536 -24.13 -40.12 -8.38
N GLU A 537 -24.44 -40.16 -9.67
CA GLU A 537 -24.57 -39.00 -10.57
C GLU A 537 -26.04 -38.58 -10.67
N ASP A 538 -26.30 -37.28 -10.94
CA ASP A 538 -27.65 -36.80 -11.33
C ASP A 538 -27.81 -36.89 -12.86
N ASP A 539 -28.85 -37.58 -13.31
CA ASP A 539 -29.14 -37.93 -14.71
C ASP A 539 -29.89 -36.78 -15.44
N PRO A 540 -29.51 -36.38 -16.68
CA PRO A 540 -30.10 -35.22 -17.34
C PRO A 540 -31.30 -35.50 -18.27
N TRP A 541 -32.02 -34.43 -18.60
CA TRP A 541 -33.07 -34.30 -19.63
C TRP A 541 -34.48 -34.85 -19.32
N ASN A 542 -35.37 -34.00 -18.80
CA ASN A 542 -36.43 -33.44 -19.65
C ASN A 542 -37.18 -32.21 -19.09
N GLU A 543 -37.39 -31.22 -19.96
CA GLU A 543 -38.66 -30.53 -20.31
C GLU A 543 -39.83 -30.43 -19.29
N THR A 544 -40.61 -29.33 -19.18
CA THR A 544 -40.84 -28.18 -20.10
C THR A 544 -41.47 -26.93 -19.43
N THR A 545 -41.20 -25.75 -20.00
CA THR A 545 -42.00 -24.48 -20.09
C THR A 545 -42.84 -23.88 -18.92
N GLU A 546 -42.54 -22.59 -18.69
CA GLU A 546 -43.46 -21.42 -18.54
C GLU A 546 -44.25 -21.07 -17.24
N LYS A 547 -44.00 -19.82 -16.82
CA LYS A 547 -44.92 -18.77 -16.30
C LYS A 547 -45.35 -18.74 -14.82
N SER A 548 -45.62 -17.50 -14.40
CA SER A 548 -45.84 -16.96 -13.06
C SER A 548 -47.29 -16.56 -12.80
N ILE A 549 -47.70 -16.46 -11.52
CA ILE A 549 -48.47 -15.36 -10.86
C ILE A 549 -48.93 -15.81 -9.45
N ASP A 550 -49.13 -14.85 -8.53
CA ASP A 550 -49.32 -15.02 -7.08
C ASP A 550 -50.78 -15.27 -6.59
N ASP A 551 -50.89 -15.87 -5.38
CA ASP A 551 -51.98 -15.80 -4.37
C ASP A 551 -53.43 -16.31 -4.69
N PRO A 552 -54.32 -16.57 -3.68
CA PRO A 552 -54.12 -17.14 -2.32
C PRO A 552 -55.06 -18.38 -1.99
N PRO A 553 -56.15 -18.36 -1.17
CA PRO A 553 -56.28 -18.23 0.30
C PRO A 553 -57.01 -19.36 1.11
N SER A 554 -56.54 -19.65 2.33
CA SER A 554 -57.33 -20.07 3.55
C SER A 554 -57.95 -21.52 3.64
N PRO A 555 -58.68 -21.94 4.73
CA PRO A 555 -58.17 -22.70 5.92
C PRO A 555 -59.10 -23.92 6.28
N PRO A 556 -59.40 -24.40 7.55
CA PRO A 556 -58.83 -24.30 8.92
C PRO A 556 -58.83 -25.60 9.83
N LYS A 557 -58.32 -25.52 11.09
CA LYS A 557 -58.67 -26.31 12.34
C LYS A 557 -58.20 -27.79 12.49
N SER A 558 -58.01 -28.41 13.68
CA SER A 558 -58.33 -28.06 15.11
C SER A 558 -57.46 -28.76 16.22
N ALA A 559 -57.25 -28.07 17.37
CA ALA A 559 -57.06 -28.55 18.78
C ALA A 559 -55.86 -29.47 19.19
N ALA A 560 -55.36 -29.58 20.45
CA ALA A 560 -55.26 -28.74 21.69
C ALA A 560 -54.52 -29.57 22.81
N THR A 561 -53.93 -29.11 23.94
CA THR A 561 -53.66 -27.75 24.53
C THR A 561 -52.15 -27.60 24.90
N THR A 562 -51.53 -27.49 26.12
CA THR A 562 -51.92 -27.32 27.56
C THR A 562 -50.68 -26.89 28.41
N LEU A 563 -50.80 -25.96 29.41
CA LEU A 563 -49.82 -25.55 30.46
C LEU A 563 -48.45 -24.95 30.01
N ALA A 564 -47.83 -23.93 30.64
CA ALA A 564 -48.23 -22.98 31.71
C ALA A 564 -47.43 -21.64 31.58
N SER A 565 -47.85 -20.58 32.29
CA SER A 565 -47.46 -19.15 32.08
C SER A 565 -47.26 -18.44 33.47
N PRO A 566 -46.89 -17.14 33.60
CA PRO A 566 -46.84 -16.03 32.63
C PRO A 566 -45.54 -15.15 32.64
N VAL A 567 -45.57 -14.02 31.91
CA VAL A 567 -44.37 -13.27 31.46
C VAL A 567 -44.37 -11.75 31.88
N PRO A 568 -44.20 -10.67 31.06
CA PRO A 568 -43.36 -9.51 31.42
C PRO A 568 -44.12 -8.17 31.59
N ALA A 569 -43.41 -7.02 31.69
CA ALA A 569 -43.79 -5.76 31.00
C ALA A 569 -42.68 -4.66 31.03
N ARG A 570 -42.87 -3.58 30.25
CA ARG A 570 -42.05 -2.35 30.20
C ARG A 570 -42.87 -1.10 30.62
N LYS A 571 -42.17 -0.11 31.21
CA LYS A 571 -42.44 1.37 31.22
C LYS A 571 -43.80 1.96 31.69
N ALA A 572 -43.69 2.70 32.81
CA ALA A 572 -44.07 4.12 33.00
C ALA A 572 -45.53 4.57 33.35
N THR A 573 -45.59 5.74 34.05
CA THR A 573 -46.74 6.62 34.41
C THR A 573 -47.81 6.10 35.39
N ARG A 574 -48.48 6.93 36.24
CA ARG A 574 -48.11 8.15 37.02
C ARG A 574 -49.21 8.42 38.10
N LEU A 575 -48.91 9.25 39.12
CA LEU A 575 -49.80 9.88 40.14
C LEU A 575 -50.42 9.05 41.31
N GLU A 576 -50.10 9.52 42.54
CA GLU A 576 -51.01 9.79 43.70
C GLU A 576 -51.79 8.66 44.43
N LYS A 577 -52.13 8.75 45.75
CA LYS A 577 -51.82 9.74 46.81
C LYS A 577 -51.86 9.12 48.23
N LEU A 578 -50.96 9.62 49.11
CA LEU A 578 -51.12 9.85 50.57
C LEU A 578 -51.54 8.74 51.59
N ALA A 579 -50.66 8.61 52.61
CA ALA A 579 -50.93 8.76 54.06
C ALA A 579 -51.08 7.53 55.01
N ASN A 580 -50.13 7.46 55.98
CA ASN A 580 -50.33 7.28 57.45
C ASN A 580 -50.91 5.95 58.01
N LYS A 581 -50.51 5.42 59.19
CA LYS A 581 -49.48 5.84 60.19
C LYS A 581 -49.13 4.72 61.20
N GLY A 582 -47.87 4.69 61.66
CA GLY A 582 -47.48 4.17 62.99
C GLY A 582 -47.10 2.68 63.09
N LYS A 583 -46.59 2.19 64.23
CA LYS A 583 -46.31 2.90 65.50
C LYS A 583 -45.41 2.05 66.46
N LYS A 584 -44.36 2.64 67.05
CA LYS A 584 -43.74 2.35 68.39
C LYS A 584 -42.32 2.96 68.48
N HIS A 585 -41.84 3.53 69.59
CA HIS A 585 -42.45 4.24 70.76
C HIS A 585 -41.26 4.99 71.42
N LEU A 586 -41.25 6.33 71.59
CA LEU A 586 -41.68 7.08 72.79
C LEU A 586 -40.99 6.63 74.11
N ASN A 587 -40.44 7.51 74.98
CA ASN A 587 -40.28 8.98 74.94
C ASN A 587 -39.23 9.44 75.99
N GLY A 588 -38.67 10.67 75.89
CA GLY A 588 -37.73 11.22 76.90
C GLY A 588 -37.50 12.73 76.76
N SER A 589 -37.58 13.48 77.86
CA SER A 589 -37.85 14.93 77.86
C SER A 589 -36.66 15.86 78.17
N SER A 590 -36.54 16.95 77.38
CA SER A 590 -36.17 18.33 77.83
C SER A 590 -34.73 18.56 78.36
N PRO A 591 -34.23 19.81 78.55
CA PRO A 591 -34.95 21.09 78.67
C PRO A 591 -34.38 22.28 77.84
N LEU A 592 -34.68 23.50 78.30
CA LEU A 592 -34.52 24.82 77.66
C LEU A 592 -33.65 25.75 78.54
N ALA A 593 -33.19 26.87 77.96
CA ALA A 593 -32.81 28.13 78.59
C ALA A 593 -31.41 28.31 79.28
N SER A 594 -30.98 29.57 79.27
CA SER A 594 -29.87 30.22 79.99
C SER A 594 -30.25 30.53 81.46
N PRO A 595 -29.40 31.08 82.39
CA PRO A 595 -28.21 31.94 82.16
C PRO A 595 -27.02 31.91 83.20
N THR A 596 -26.07 32.84 83.01
CA THR A 596 -25.17 33.53 84.00
C THR A 596 -23.90 32.85 84.61
N PRO A 597 -22.89 33.64 85.08
CA PRO A 597 -21.55 33.22 85.60
C PRO A 597 -21.48 33.31 87.16
N PRO A 598 -20.37 33.57 87.92
CA PRO A 598 -18.89 33.67 87.66
C PRO A 598 -18.02 32.76 88.60
N ILE A 599 -16.67 32.80 88.74
CA ILE A 599 -15.81 33.78 89.47
C ILE A 599 -14.28 33.47 89.36
N THR A 600 -13.46 34.46 88.93
CA THR A 600 -11.99 34.71 89.20
C THR A 600 -10.94 33.63 88.82
N VAL A 601 -9.62 33.90 88.65
CA VAL A 601 -8.71 34.91 89.28
C VAL A 601 -7.81 35.66 88.28
N ASN A 602 -7.37 36.86 88.70
CA ASN A 602 -6.49 37.83 88.02
C ASN A 602 -4.97 37.49 88.31
N PRO A 603 -3.90 38.36 88.27
CA PRO A 603 -3.81 39.84 88.25
C PRO A 603 -2.89 40.52 87.19
N ASN A 604 -3.33 41.69 86.68
CA ASN A 604 -2.71 43.05 86.63
C ASN A 604 -1.17 43.27 86.42
N PRO A 605 -0.66 44.51 86.12
CA PRO A 605 -1.32 45.84 86.06
C PRO A 605 -1.01 46.70 84.78
N VAL A 606 -1.49 47.97 84.79
CA VAL A 606 -1.20 49.06 83.82
C VAL A 606 -0.81 50.34 84.61
N PRO A 607 -0.08 51.33 84.05
CA PRO A 607 -0.69 52.64 83.68
C PRO A 607 -0.02 53.26 82.39
N GLU A 608 -0.24 54.48 81.90
CA GLU A 608 -1.06 55.63 82.35
C GLU A 608 -1.77 56.38 81.18
N SER A 609 -1.47 57.66 80.88
CA SER A 609 -2.25 58.51 79.94
C SER A 609 -1.51 59.74 79.37
N LEU A 610 -1.94 60.27 78.20
CA LEU A 610 -2.16 61.70 77.82
C LEU A 610 -2.14 61.97 76.29
N LYS A 611 -2.58 63.18 75.87
CA LYS A 611 -2.68 63.76 74.49
C LYS A 611 -2.34 65.27 74.54
N PRO A 612 -2.26 66.03 73.42
CA PRO A 612 -1.74 65.81 72.06
C PRO A 612 -0.61 66.84 71.73
N PRO A 613 -0.19 67.08 70.45
CA PRO A 613 -0.73 68.25 69.71
C PRO A 613 -0.71 68.13 68.15
N VAL A 614 -1.03 69.22 67.44
CA VAL A 614 -0.97 69.38 65.97
C VAL A 614 -0.16 70.62 65.55
N LYS A 615 0.77 70.47 64.59
CA LYS A 615 1.42 71.47 63.70
C LYS A 615 2.43 70.68 62.83
N ARG A 616 2.32 70.52 61.50
CA ARG A 616 2.32 71.42 60.30
C ARG A 616 3.66 71.30 59.51
N PRO A 617 3.64 71.45 58.16
CA PRO A 617 4.74 71.13 57.21
C PRO A 617 5.90 72.16 57.24
N PRO A 618 7.08 71.98 56.57
CA PRO A 618 7.34 71.34 55.25
C PRO A 618 8.48 70.26 55.29
N GLU A 619 9.06 69.68 54.23
CA GLU A 619 9.25 70.04 52.80
C GLU A 619 8.94 68.88 51.79
N LEU A 620 9.29 69.08 50.51
CA LEU A 620 8.77 68.37 49.32
C LEU A 620 9.83 67.48 48.63
N THR A 621 9.37 66.60 47.73
CA THR A 621 10.15 65.72 46.80
C THR A 621 10.81 64.49 47.48
N SER A 622 10.94 63.33 46.82
CA SER A 622 10.61 62.90 45.43
C SER A 622 9.83 61.56 45.43
N PRO A 623 9.25 61.09 44.30
CA PRO A 623 8.19 60.06 44.35
C PRO A 623 8.69 58.62 44.53
N LEU A 624 7.88 57.81 45.22
CA LEU A 624 8.03 56.35 45.28
C LEU A 624 7.47 55.70 44.01
N VAL A 625 8.22 54.76 43.43
CA VAL A 625 7.71 53.88 42.36
C VAL A 625 6.75 52.86 42.97
N ALA A 626 5.52 52.80 42.44
CA ALA A 626 4.56 51.78 42.84
C ALA A 626 4.97 50.41 42.29
N VAL A 627 5.01 49.39 43.16
CA VAL A 627 5.21 48.00 42.75
C VAL A 627 3.87 47.45 42.28
N ALA A 628 3.81 46.95 41.04
CA ALA A 628 2.60 46.39 40.45
C ALA A 628 2.18 45.07 41.12
N PRO A 629 0.87 44.74 41.14
CA PRO A 629 0.40 43.47 41.67
C PRO A 629 0.78 42.30 40.74
N LYS A 630 1.26 41.20 41.32
CA LYS A 630 1.43 39.92 40.63
C LYS A 630 0.06 39.30 40.31
N GLU A 631 -0.02 38.57 39.20
CA GLU A 631 -1.16 37.71 38.91
C GLU A 631 -0.88 36.25 39.32
N SER A 632 -1.93 35.43 39.44
CA SER A 632 -1.79 34.00 39.77
C SER A 632 -2.85 33.13 39.10
N TYR A 633 -2.50 31.90 38.76
CA TYR A 633 -3.42 30.92 38.13
C TYR A 633 -3.29 29.51 38.72
N LEU A 634 -4.30 28.67 38.49
CA LEU A 634 -4.45 27.34 39.10
C LEU A 634 -4.10 26.20 38.11
N VAL A 635 -3.27 25.25 38.55
CA VAL A 635 -2.66 24.17 37.74
C VAL A 635 -2.82 22.80 38.43
N THR A 636 -2.98 21.71 37.68
CA THR A 636 -3.07 20.34 38.25
C THR A 636 -1.71 19.77 38.62
N HIS A 637 -1.64 19.00 39.72
CA HIS A 637 -0.39 18.39 40.20
C HIS A 637 0.24 17.40 39.19
N ARG A 638 -0.55 16.83 38.27
CA ARG A 638 -0.07 15.93 37.21
C ARG A 638 1.03 16.59 36.36
N THR A 639 0.92 17.89 36.07
CA THR A 639 1.92 18.64 35.30
C THR A 639 3.31 18.57 35.92
N LYS A 640 3.43 18.70 37.26
CA LYS A 640 4.69 18.57 37.99
C LYS A 640 5.31 17.18 37.86
N GLN A 641 4.49 16.13 37.82
CA GLN A 641 4.96 14.75 37.65
C GLN A 641 5.47 14.51 36.21
N ILE A 642 4.79 15.06 35.19
CA ILE A 642 5.27 15.03 33.80
C ILE A 642 6.60 15.78 33.67
N VAL A 643 6.71 16.96 34.25
CA VAL A 643 7.96 17.76 34.28
C VAL A 643 9.08 17.04 35.05
N ALA A 644 8.77 16.30 36.11
CA ALA A 644 9.74 15.47 36.83
C ALA A 644 10.27 14.32 35.95
N ILE A 645 9.39 13.58 35.26
CA ILE A 645 9.81 12.53 34.32
C ILE A 645 10.68 13.12 33.21
N VAL A 646 10.33 14.28 32.64
CA VAL A 646 11.17 14.96 31.64
C VAL A 646 12.55 15.33 32.21
N LYS A 647 12.62 15.84 33.45
CA LYS A 647 13.88 16.16 34.15
C LYS A 647 14.74 14.89 34.34
N GLU A 648 14.15 13.78 34.78
CA GLU A 648 14.83 12.49 34.97
C GLU A 648 15.36 11.90 33.65
N VAL A 649 14.55 11.94 32.57
CA VAL A 649 14.92 11.40 31.24
C VAL A 649 16.08 12.19 30.62
N LEU A 650 16.09 13.51 30.76
CA LEU A 650 17.19 14.35 30.27
C LEU A 650 18.48 14.08 31.06
N ALA A 651 18.40 13.93 32.38
CA ALA A 651 19.54 13.60 33.23
C ALA A 651 20.12 12.19 32.94
N GLU A 652 19.26 11.17 32.75
CA GLU A 652 19.73 9.82 32.38
C GLU A 652 20.38 9.81 30.99
N GLY A 653 19.79 10.49 30.00
CA GLY A 653 20.35 10.57 28.65
C GLY A 653 21.72 11.26 28.62
N GLN A 654 21.88 12.36 29.36
CA GLN A 654 23.17 13.01 29.56
C GLN A 654 24.18 12.07 30.25
N HIS A 655 23.78 11.41 31.34
CA HIS A 655 24.66 10.48 32.07
C HIS A 655 25.12 9.31 31.19
N PHE A 656 24.22 8.74 30.39
CA PHE A 656 24.55 7.67 29.44
C PHE A 656 25.57 8.14 28.41
N THR A 657 25.34 9.29 27.76
CA THR A 657 26.24 9.89 26.76
C THR A 657 27.64 10.19 27.34
N VAL A 658 27.69 10.76 28.56
CA VAL A 658 28.95 11.07 29.26
C VAL A 658 29.69 9.80 29.69
N SER A 659 28.98 8.75 30.10
CA SER A 659 29.59 7.53 30.67
C SER A 659 30.46 6.74 29.69
N ARG A 660 30.18 6.83 28.37
CA ARG A 660 30.87 6.11 27.28
C ARG A 660 31.08 4.59 27.51
N MET A 661 30.23 3.96 28.31
CA MET A 661 30.35 2.53 28.67
C MET A 661 30.15 1.56 27.49
N ILE A 662 29.50 2.01 26.42
CA ILE A 662 29.38 1.27 25.15
C ILE A 662 30.29 1.98 24.13
N PRO A 663 31.22 1.28 23.45
CA PRO A 663 32.10 1.88 22.46
C PRO A 663 31.33 2.51 21.29
N ILE A 664 31.61 3.78 21.00
CA ILE A 664 31.10 4.45 19.80
C ILE A 664 31.81 3.82 18.59
N ARG A 665 31.05 3.21 17.67
CA ARG A 665 31.58 2.72 16.39
C ARG A 665 30.98 3.49 15.22
N HIS A 666 31.84 3.93 14.32
CA HIS A 666 31.42 4.59 13.07
C HIS A 666 30.64 3.60 12.20
N GLY A 667 29.33 3.79 12.09
CA GLY A 667 28.42 2.93 11.32
C GLY A 667 26.98 2.92 11.84
N SER A 668 26.76 3.04 13.17
CA SER A 668 25.42 3.19 13.74
C SER A 668 24.98 4.65 13.68
N GLY A 669 23.91 4.96 12.92
CA GLY A 669 23.43 6.33 12.64
C GLY A 669 22.76 7.10 13.79
N SER A 670 23.19 6.91 15.04
CA SER A 670 22.78 7.71 16.20
C SER A 670 23.84 7.66 17.29
N GLU A 671 24.08 8.80 17.94
CA GLU A 671 24.97 8.89 19.09
C GLU A 671 24.35 8.17 20.31
N PRO A 672 25.13 7.40 21.09
CA PRO A 672 24.63 6.72 22.29
C PRO A 672 24.00 7.71 23.29
N GLY A 673 22.71 7.52 23.57
CA GLY A 673 21.88 8.36 24.46
C GLY A 673 20.85 9.22 23.72
N ALA A 674 20.98 9.39 22.40
CA ALA A 674 20.12 10.26 21.61
C ALA A 674 18.64 9.83 21.60
N LEU A 675 18.32 8.54 21.72
CA LEU A 675 16.93 8.07 21.76
C LEU A 675 16.31 8.22 23.16
N ILE A 676 17.12 8.13 24.22
CA ILE A 676 16.69 8.47 25.59
C ILE A 676 16.38 9.96 25.67
N LEU A 677 17.29 10.83 25.22
CA LEU A 677 17.07 12.28 25.21
C LEU A 677 15.84 12.69 24.37
N GLN A 678 15.63 12.10 23.20
CA GLN A 678 14.41 12.33 22.38
C GLN A 678 13.12 11.79 23.01
N SER A 679 13.22 10.92 24.03
CA SER A 679 12.03 10.46 24.78
C SER A 679 11.44 11.55 25.67
N ALA A 680 12.22 12.58 26.03
CA ALA A 680 11.74 13.75 26.78
C ALA A 680 10.60 14.49 26.03
N ALA A 681 10.80 14.79 24.75
CA ALA A 681 9.76 15.36 23.88
C ALA A 681 8.57 14.40 23.70
N SER A 682 8.86 13.09 23.55
CA SER A 682 7.82 12.06 23.41
C SER A 682 6.89 11.97 24.63
N VAL A 683 7.38 12.24 25.84
CA VAL A 683 6.57 12.31 27.08
C VAL A 683 5.60 13.49 27.07
N VAL A 684 6.00 14.64 26.50
CA VAL A 684 5.15 15.83 26.39
C VAL A 684 4.05 15.63 25.35
N ASP A 685 4.39 15.11 24.17
CA ASP A 685 3.40 14.77 23.14
C ASP A 685 2.41 13.69 23.62
N LEU A 686 2.85 12.76 24.47
CA LEU A 686 1.98 11.73 25.06
C LEU A 686 0.93 12.31 26.02
N TYR A 687 1.28 13.32 26.83
CA TYR A 687 0.30 14.08 27.62
C TYR A 687 -0.72 14.77 26.71
N ARG A 688 -0.24 15.47 25.67
CA ARG A 688 -1.05 16.21 24.70
C ARG A 688 -2.04 15.32 23.96
N ALA A 689 -1.66 14.08 23.64
CA ALA A 689 -2.49 13.10 22.95
C ALA A 689 -3.50 12.37 23.87
N LEU A 690 -3.08 11.93 25.06
CA LEU A 690 -3.91 11.04 25.90
C LEU A 690 -4.85 11.78 26.86
N TYR A 691 -4.46 12.94 27.39
CA TYR A 691 -5.27 13.70 28.34
C TYR A 691 -6.69 14.04 27.81
N PRO A 692 -6.87 14.64 26.61
CA PRO A 692 -8.19 15.07 26.17
C PRO A 692 -9.11 13.90 25.86
N VAL A 693 -8.56 12.76 25.40
CA VAL A 693 -9.31 11.53 25.15
C VAL A 693 -9.83 10.95 26.47
N GLN A 694 -8.92 10.74 27.44
CA GLN A 694 -9.24 10.12 28.74
C GLN A 694 -10.21 10.97 29.58
N PHE A 695 -10.09 12.30 29.55
CA PHE A 695 -10.90 13.21 30.37
C PHE A 695 -11.99 13.96 29.58
N SER A 696 -12.23 13.56 28.32
CA SER A 696 -13.26 14.10 27.41
C SER A 696 -14.63 14.30 28.06
N GLY A 697 -15.15 13.30 28.77
CA GLY A 697 -16.44 13.36 29.47
C GLY A 697 -16.48 14.41 30.59
N ARG A 698 -15.34 14.71 31.23
CA ARG A 698 -15.24 15.80 32.22
C ARG A 698 -15.10 17.15 31.55
N LEU A 699 -14.27 17.27 30.50
CA LEU A 699 -14.09 18.52 29.76
C LEU A 699 -15.43 19.07 29.23
N LYS A 700 -16.37 18.18 28.83
CA LYS A 700 -17.73 18.55 28.40
C LYS A 700 -18.76 18.79 29.52
N THR A 701 -18.49 18.40 30.77
CA THR A 701 -19.48 18.49 31.89
C THR A 701 -19.06 19.44 33.01
N VAL A 702 -17.77 19.77 33.09
CA VAL A 702 -17.18 20.57 34.16
C VAL A 702 -16.54 21.81 33.55
N VAL A 703 -17.28 22.92 33.54
CA VAL A 703 -16.91 24.23 32.94
C VAL A 703 -15.54 24.76 33.37
N ASP A 704 -15.05 24.41 34.57
CA ASP A 704 -13.71 24.79 35.03
C ASP A 704 -12.57 23.89 34.51
N ALA A 705 -12.87 22.73 33.92
CA ALA A 705 -11.86 21.77 33.46
C ALA A 705 -11.15 22.18 32.16
N PRO A 706 -11.82 22.74 31.12
CA PRO A 706 -11.12 23.28 29.95
C PRO A 706 -10.19 24.45 30.29
N MET A 707 -10.63 25.37 31.16
CA MET A 707 -9.79 26.49 31.64
C MET A 707 -8.60 25.99 32.47
N GLN A 708 -8.77 24.94 33.27
CA GLN A 708 -7.65 24.27 33.96
C GLN A 708 -6.69 23.57 32.97
N LEU A 709 -7.19 22.98 31.87
CA LEU A 709 -6.34 22.40 30.83
C LEU A 709 -5.54 23.46 30.06
N SER A 710 -6.14 24.63 29.77
CA SER A 710 -5.42 25.77 29.21
C SER A 710 -4.24 26.18 30.10
N ASN A 711 -4.51 26.38 31.39
CA ASN A 711 -3.48 26.68 32.41
C ASN A 711 -2.39 25.60 32.49
N ASP A 712 -2.76 24.32 32.52
CA ASP A 712 -1.82 23.19 32.56
C ASP A 712 -0.87 23.21 31.35
N CYS A 713 -1.40 23.46 30.15
CA CYS A 713 -0.63 23.53 28.92
C CYS A 713 0.32 24.74 28.90
N MET A 714 -0.11 25.89 29.42
CA MET A 714 0.74 27.09 29.55
C MET A 714 1.86 26.87 30.57
N TYR A 715 1.57 26.26 31.72
CA TYR A 715 2.58 25.91 32.72
C TYR A 715 3.59 24.89 32.18
N LEU A 716 3.13 23.84 31.48
CA LEU A 716 4.00 22.86 30.84
C LEU A 716 4.86 23.51 29.75
N SER A 717 4.31 24.41 28.92
CA SER A 717 5.07 25.17 27.92
C SER A 717 6.21 25.95 28.57
N GLU A 718 5.94 26.65 29.69
CA GLU A 718 6.97 27.43 30.36
C GLU A 718 8.05 26.56 31.04
N GLU A 719 7.69 25.49 31.77
CA GLU A 719 8.67 24.58 32.38
C GLU A 719 9.52 23.84 31.34
N ILE A 720 8.96 23.45 30.19
CA ILE A 720 9.75 22.85 29.08
C ILE A 720 10.71 23.87 28.47
N ARG A 721 10.27 25.13 28.26
CA ARG A 721 11.12 26.23 27.79
C ARG A 721 12.18 26.65 28.82
N ARG A 722 11.94 26.48 30.12
CA ARG A 722 12.95 26.65 31.19
C ARG A 722 14.00 25.52 31.13
N LEU A 723 13.56 24.28 30.91
CA LEU A 723 14.42 23.11 30.79
C LEU A 723 15.34 23.15 29.58
N GLU A 724 14.81 23.53 28.41
CA GLU A 724 15.59 23.71 27.18
C GLU A 724 16.82 24.58 27.42
N ARG A 725 16.65 25.74 28.05
CA ARG A 725 17.74 26.69 28.34
C ARG A 725 18.82 26.09 29.24
N THR A 726 18.43 25.25 30.19
CA THR A 726 19.36 24.53 31.08
C THR A 726 20.00 23.28 30.45
N LEU A 727 19.49 22.81 29.31
CA LEU A 727 19.95 21.59 28.68
C LEU A 727 21.28 21.80 27.94
N VAL A 728 22.29 21.03 28.32
CA VAL A 728 23.52 20.82 27.54
C VAL A 728 23.38 19.49 26.82
N GLY A 729 23.24 19.51 25.50
CA GLY A 729 22.91 18.32 24.70
C GLY A 729 22.77 18.65 23.21
N PRO A 730 22.51 17.64 22.36
CA PRO A 730 22.49 17.80 20.91
C PRO A 730 21.32 18.69 20.44
N PRO A 731 21.51 19.48 19.37
CA PRO A 731 20.57 20.53 18.97
C PRO A 731 19.18 19.99 18.59
N ASN A 732 19.13 18.80 17.97
CA ASN A 732 17.90 18.12 17.57
C ASN A 732 16.98 17.72 18.75
N VAL A 733 17.48 17.70 19.99
CA VAL A 733 16.66 17.50 21.20
C VAL A 733 16.12 18.84 21.70
N LYS A 734 16.92 19.92 21.67
CA LYS A 734 16.47 21.28 22.01
C LYS A 734 15.35 21.73 21.08
N GLU A 735 15.56 21.62 19.77
CA GLU A 735 14.58 21.96 18.72
C GLU A 735 13.23 21.28 18.95
N LYS A 736 13.23 19.97 19.23
CA LYS A 736 12.00 19.20 19.54
C LYS A 736 11.35 19.63 20.86
N LEU A 737 12.11 20.05 21.86
CA LEU A 737 11.55 20.58 23.11
C LEU A 737 10.94 21.98 22.92
N VAL A 738 11.50 22.81 22.03
CA VAL A 738 10.88 24.09 21.62
C VAL A 738 9.57 23.82 20.89
N ASP A 739 9.56 22.95 19.88
CA ASP A 739 8.35 22.54 19.15
C ASP A 739 7.24 22.02 20.08
N CYS A 740 7.57 21.08 20.98
CA CYS A 740 6.61 20.60 21.99
C CYS A 740 6.10 21.72 22.92
N GLY A 741 6.97 22.66 23.32
CA GLY A 741 6.60 23.80 24.15
C GLY A 741 5.68 24.79 23.44
N ASP A 742 5.91 25.03 22.15
CA ASP A 742 5.13 25.97 21.34
C ASP A 742 3.78 25.35 20.93
N ARG A 743 3.76 24.07 20.55
CA ARG A 743 2.54 23.28 20.31
C ARG A 743 1.69 23.07 21.57
N LEU A 744 2.29 23.08 22.77
CA LEU A 744 1.55 23.19 24.02
C LEU A 744 0.92 24.57 24.21
N LYS A 745 1.65 25.66 23.92
CA LYS A 745 1.13 27.02 24.06
C LYS A 745 -0.08 27.25 23.15
N VAL A 746 0.06 26.96 21.85
CA VAL A 746 -1.02 27.11 20.85
C VAL A 746 -2.25 26.29 21.26
N TRP A 747 -2.05 25.06 21.75
CA TRP A 747 -3.15 24.19 22.18
C TRP A 747 -3.81 24.67 23.49
N GLY A 748 -3.05 25.23 24.42
CA GLY A 748 -3.58 25.87 25.64
C GLY A 748 -4.38 27.14 25.33
N ASP A 749 -3.90 27.96 24.39
CA ASP A 749 -4.63 29.16 23.95
C ASP A 749 -5.86 28.81 23.08
N SER A 750 -5.87 27.70 22.31
CA SER A 750 -7.09 27.22 21.62
C SER A 750 -8.15 26.79 22.63
N TRP A 751 -7.85 25.88 23.57
CA TRP A 751 -8.82 25.44 24.58
C TRP A 751 -9.43 26.61 25.39
N PHE A 752 -8.70 27.72 25.55
CA PHE A 752 -9.22 28.94 26.15
C PHE A 752 -10.29 29.61 25.28
N GLN A 753 -10.00 29.86 24.00
CA GLN A 753 -10.96 30.48 23.06
C GLN A 753 -12.12 29.54 22.74
N ASP A 754 -11.85 28.26 22.43
CA ASP A 754 -12.85 27.23 22.13
C ASP A 754 -13.90 27.13 23.26
N THR A 755 -13.51 27.34 24.52
CA THR A 755 -14.42 27.35 25.68
C THR A 755 -15.22 28.64 25.79
N ILE A 756 -14.61 29.80 25.46
CA ILE A 756 -15.29 31.10 25.41
C ILE A 756 -16.37 31.08 24.33
N ASP A 757 -16.02 30.67 23.10
CA ASP A 757 -16.95 30.66 21.97
C ASP A 757 -18.08 29.63 22.13
N GLN A 758 -17.83 28.49 22.79
CA GLN A 758 -18.90 27.57 23.20
C GLN A 758 -19.91 28.23 24.15
N HIS A 759 -19.47 29.07 25.09
CA HIS A 759 -20.39 29.80 25.98
C HIS A 759 -21.04 31.01 25.31
N ARG A 760 -20.37 31.69 24.38
CA ARG A 760 -20.97 32.76 23.55
C ARG A 760 -22.11 32.19 22.71
N ALA A 761 -21.90 31.05 22.05
CA ALA A 761 -22.95 30.35 21.28
C ALA A 761 -24.09 29.82 22.18
N SER A 762 -23.80 29.31 23.38
CA SER A 762 -24.82 28.88 24.36
C SER A 762 -25.74 30.04 24.79
N ILE A 763 -25.17 31.23 24.97
CA ILE A 763 -25.90 32.45 25.33
C ILE A 763 -26.71 32.97 24.15
N ASP A 764 -26.12 33.06 22.95
CA ASP A 764 -26.83 33.43 21.72
C ASP A 764 -28.02 32.48 21.46
N GLU A 765 -27.81 31.16 21.49
CA GLU A 765 -28.89 30.17 21.34
C GLU A 765 -30.00 30.37 22.39
N THR A 766 -29.64 30.72 23.63
CA THR A 766 -30.59 30.98 24.73
C THR A 766 -31.40 32.27 24.52
N ILE A 767 -30.79 33.31 23.93
CA ILE A 767 -31.43 34.58 23.60
C ILE A 767 -32.29 34.41 22.35
N ALA A 768 -31.72 33.96 21.23
CA ALA A 768 -32.42 33.83 19.95
C ALA A 768 -33.68 32.95 20.04
N LYS A 769 -33.63 31.82 20.77
CA LYS A 769 -34.79 30.93 20.97
C LYS A 769 -35.79 31.41 22.02
N GLY A 770 -35.42 32.36 22.86
CA GLY A 770 -36.25 32.84 23.97
C GLY A 770 -36.85 34.24 23.74
N ALA A 771 -36.21 35.06 22.91
CA ALA A 771 -36.65 36.40 22.55
C ALA A 771 -37.25 36.49 21.14
N GLU A 772 -36.88 35.59 20.22
CA GLU A 772 -37.37 35.56 18.82
C GLU A 772 -37.39 36.96 18.16
N GLY A 773 -36.26 37.67 18.25
CA GLY A 773 -36.11 39.01 17.71
C GLY A 773 -36.87 40.11 18.45
N PHE A 774 -37.27 39.89 19.71
CA PHE A 774 -38.07 40.82 20.53
C PHE A 774 -39.41 41.25 19.90
N THR A 775 -40.00 40.36 19.09
CA THR A 775 -41.24 40.63 18.36
C THR A 775 -42.49 40.51 19.23
N PHE A 776 -43.42 41.47 19.07
CA PHE A 776 -44.72 41.55 19.76
C PHE A 776 -44.62 41.66 21.29
N LEU A 777 -43.66 42.42 21.81
CA LEU A 777 -43.46 42.63 23.25
C LEU A 777 -44.63 43.31 23.97
N ALA A 778 -45.61 43.87 23.25
CA ALA A 778 -46.86 44.35 23.83
C ALA A 778 -47.72 43.23 24.46
N ASP A 779 -47.54 41.97 24.06
CA ASP A 779 -48.20 40.82 24.68
C ASP A 779 -47.49 40.39 25.99
N GLN A 780 -48.24 39.92 26.99
CA GLN A 780 -47.68 39.57 28.29
C GLN A 780 -46.92 38.25 28.24
N ASP A 781 -47.50 37.21 27.64
CA ASP A 781 -46.86 35.89 27.57
C ASP A 781 -45.52 35.96 26.81
N ARG A 782 -45.44 36.82 25.78
CA ARG A 782 -44.22 37.12 25.02
C ARG A 782 -43.17 37.88 25.84
N TYR A 783 -43.60 38.87 26.63
CA TYR A 783 -42.71 39.60 27.52
C TYR A 783 -42.11 38.67 28.59
N ASP A 784 -42.93 37.82 29.22
CA ASP A 784 -42.49 36.87 30.25
C ASP A 784 -41.47 35.85 29.68
N ASP A 785 -41.66 35.35 28.45
CA ASP A 785 -40.69 34.48 27.77
C ASP A 785 -39.36 35.21 27.48
N CYS A 786 -39.40 36.46 27.04
CA CYS A 786 -38.22 37.30 26.79
C CYS A 786 -37.47 37.65 28.08
N GLU A 787 -38.18 38.04 29.14
CA GLU A 787 -37.61 38.30 30.47
C GLU A 787 -36.91 37.03 31.00
N ALA A 788 -37.59 35.88 30.87
CA ALA A 788 -37.03 34.60 31.29
C ALA A 788 -35.81 34.19 30.44
N ALA A 789 -35.72 34.57 29.17
CA ALA A 789 -34.56 34.32 28.31
C ALA A 789 -33.33 35.13 28.74
N ILE A 790 -33.49 36.45 28.87
CA ILE A 790 -32.41 37.34 29.31
C ILE A 790 -32.02 37.05 30.77
N GLY A 791 -32.98 36.71 31.63
CA GLY A 791 -32.76 36.25 32.99
C GLY A 791 -31.92 34.96 33.07
N ARG A 792 -32.12 34.01 32.14
CA ARG A 792 -31.26 32.81 32.01
C ARG A 792 -29.83 33.19 31.60
N ALA A 793 -29.66 34.03 30.57
CA ALA A 793 -28.35 34.48 30.10
C ALA A 793 -27.54 35.21 31.20
N VAL A 794 -28.17 36.17 31.89
CA VAL A 794 -27.56 36.90 33.03
C VAL A 794 -27.14 35.96 34.16
N GLN A 795 -27.93 34.91 34.45
CA GLN A 795 -27.58 33.90 35.45
C GLN A 795 -26.42 32.99 35.00
N GLU A 796 -26.35 32.63 33.71
CA GLU A 796 -25.21 31.87 33.18
C GLU A 796 -23.92 32.70 33.26
N ILE A 797 -23.90 33.94 32.75
CA ILE A 797 -22.70 34.80 32.79
C ILE A 797 -22.18 34.97 34.23
N LYS A 798 -23.07 35.24 35.20
CA LYS A 798 -22.72 35.37 36.62
C LYS A 798 -22.18 34.05 37.21
N ARG A 799 -22.68 32.89 36.77
CA ARG A 799 -22.19 31.56 37.16
C ARG A 799 -20.83 31.22 36.52
N LEU A 800 -20.57 31.65 35.28
CA LEU A 800 -19.28 31.48 34.61
C LEU A 800 -18.20 32.32 35.31
N SER A 801 -18.48 33.61 35.55
CA SER A 801 -17.65 34.51 36.35
C SER A 801 -17.25 33.89 37.70
N GLN A 802 -18.23 33.42 38.49
CA GLN A 802 -17.95 32.79 39.80
C GLN A 802 -17.09 31.52 39.72
N ARG A 803 -17.08 30.78 38.61
CA ARG A 803 -16.28 29.56 38.44
C ARG A 803 -14.89 29.82 37.88
N TRP A 804 -14.71 30.83 37.03
CA TRP A 804 -13.42 31.17 36.44
C TRP A 804 -12.55 32.06 37.35
N LYS A 805 -13.18 32.83 38.25
CA LYS A 805 -12.50 33.67 39.25
C LYS A 805 -11.63 32.80 40.18
N GLY A 806 -10.31 33.05 40.18
CA GLY A 806 -9.33 32.28 40.95
C GLY A 806 -8.77 31.04 40.23
N ILE A 807 -9.21 30.75 38.99
CA ILE A 807 -8.59 29.74 38.13
C ILE A 807 -7.66 30.42 37.11
N LEU A 808 -8.21 31.38 36.36
CA LEU A 808 -7.47 32.17 35.39
C LEU A 808 -6.67 33.28 36.09
N THR A 809 -5.65 33.79 35.40
CA THR A 809 -4.99 35.05 35.79
C THR A 809 -6.00 36.21 35.69
N LYS A 810 -5.75 37.35 36.36
CA LYS A 810 -6.71 38.49 36.37
C LYS A 810 -7.02 38.97 34.95
N THR A 811 -5.98 39.21 34.16
CA THR A 811 -6.13 39.70 32.77
C THR A 811 -6.94 38.71 31.92
N LYS A 812 -6.58 37.41 31.90
CA LYS A 812 -7.35 36.39 31.15
C LYS A 812 -8.78 36.21 31.68
N TYR A 813 -9.02 36.38 32.98
CA TYR A 813 -10.36 36.33 33.58
C TYR A 813 -11.28 37.45 33.04
N TYR A 814 -10.79 38.70 33.04
CA TYR A 814 -11.60 39.83 32.56
C TYR A 814 -11.85 39.77 31.05
N THR A 815 -10.88 39.35 30.24
CA THR A 815 -11.10 39.07 28.81
C THR A 815 -12.15 37.97 28.59
N ALA A 816 -12.10 36.87 29.34
CA ALA A 816 -13.04 35.75 29.18
C ALA A 816 -14.48 36.13 29.57
N VAL A 817 -14.67 36.83 30.71
CA VAL A 817 -16.00 37.31 31.12
C VAL A 817 -16.48 38.44 30.21
N GLY A 818 -15.56 39.26 29.68
CA GLY A 818 -15.82 40.32 28.71
C GLY A 818 -16.44 39.80 27.42
N LEU A 819 -15.74 38.91 26.70
CA LEU A 819 -16.20 38.34 25.41
C LEU A 819 -17.51 37.56 25.51
N VAL A 820 -17.77 36.95 26.68
CA VAL A 820 -19.02 36.22 26.99
C VAL A 820 -20.17 37.18 27.32
N THR A 821 -19.88 38.33 27.94
CA THR A 821 -20.85 39.41 28.16
C THR A 821 -21.18 40.14 26.85
N ASP A 822 -20.16 40.39 26.03
CA ASP A 822 -20.28 41.04 24.72
C ASP A 822 -21.23 40.30 23.80
N ALA A 823 -21.16 38.96 23.73
CA ALA A 823 -22.07 38.16 22.92
C ALA A 823 -23.56 38.38 23.27
N ALA A 824 -23.89 38.55 24.56
CA ALA A 824 -25.25 38.87 24.99
C ALA A 824 -25.69 40.29 24.57
N LEU A 825 -24.80 41.28 24.62
CA LEU A 825 -25.11 42.67 24.27
C LEU A 825 -25.16 42.87 22.75
N SER A 826 -24.17 42.36 22.01
CA SER A 826 -24.08 42.44 20.56
C SER A 826 -25.29 41.79 19.88
N ARG A 827 -25.74 40.63 20.36
CA ARG A 827 -26.93 39.95 19.83
C ARG A 827 -28.24 40.69 20.13
N LEU A 828 -28.36 41.27 21.32
CA LEU A 828 -29.50 42.12 21.69
C LEU A 828 -29.54 43.40 20.84
N LEU A 829 -28.40 44.04 20.60
CA LEU A 829 -28.29 45.19 19.70
C LEU A 829 -28.74 44.84 18.29
N GLU A 830 -28.30 43.69 17.75
CA GLU A 830 -28.70 43.20 16.42
C GLU A 830 -30.22 42.96 16.32
N ASP A 831 -30.82 42.22 17.25
CA ASP A 831 -32.26 41.93 17.23
C ASP A 831 -33.11 43.21 17.36
N VAL A 832 -32.69 44.17 18.20
CA VAL A 832 -33.42 45.43 18.41
C VAL A 832 -33.28 46.38 17.22
N LEU A 833 -32.12 46.39 16.53
CA LEU A 833 -31.92 47.14 15.28
C LEU A 833 -32.59 46.46 14.06
N ALA A 834 -33.08 45.22 14.20
CA ALA A 834 -33.90 44.53 13.20
C ALA A 834 -35.40 44.88 13.30
N LEU A 835 -35.89 45.21 14.50
CA LEU A 835 -36.78 46.36 14.77
C LEU A 835 -37.47 47.09 13.59
N PRO A 836 -38.58 46.62 12.97
CA PRO A 836 -39.22 47.38 11.88
C PRO A 836 -40.00 48.61 12.39
N ASP A 837 -40.74 48.45 13.49
CA ASP A 837 -41.45 49.49 14.24
C ASP A 837 -41.43 49.09 15.73
N ILE A 838 -41.37 50.08 16.63
CA ILE A 838 -41.41 49.88 18.09
C ILE A 838 -42.50 50.81 18.65
N THR A 839 -43.45 50.27 19.43
CA THR A 839 -44.47 51.10 20.10
C THR A 839 -43.99 51.61 21.47
N GLU A 840 -44.62 52.66 22.01
CA GLU A 840 -44.33 53.23 23.34
C GLU A 840 -44.33 52.18 24.47
N VAL A 841 -45.28 51.23 24.42
CA VAL A 841 -45.38 50.11 25.38
C VAL A 841 -44.23 49.12 25.23
N GLU A 842 -43.78 48.88 24.00
CA GLU A 842 -42.66 47.99 23.70
C GLU A 842 -41.32 48.63 24.04
N SER A 843 -41.17 49.95 23.90
CA SER A 843 -39.97 50.70 24.31
C SER A 843 -39.73 50.59 25.82
N HIS A 844 -40.75 50.86 26.64
CA HIS A 844 -40.64 50.70 28.10
C HIS A 844 -40.34 49.25 28.51
N ARG A 845 -40.93 48.26 27.83
CA ARG A 845 -40.68 46.84 28.09
C ARG A 845 -39.25 46.40 27.69
N LEU A 846 -38.74 46.88 26.57
CA LEU A 846 -37.35 46.67 26.16
C LEU A 846 -36.38 47.29 27.17
N HIS A 847 -36.64 48.52 27.64
CA HIS A 847 -35.82 49.16 28.67
C HIS A 847 -35.78 48.36 29.99
N GLU A 848 -36.91 47.81 30.46
CA GLU A 848 -36.94 46.93 31.63
C GLU A 848 -36.06 45.68 31.46
N ILE A 849 -36.08 45.08 30.27
CA ILE A 849 -35.22 43.94 29.91
C ILE A 849 -33.74 44.33 29.88
N PHE A 850 -33.40 45.48 29.28
CA PHE A 850 -32.01 45.96 29.18
C PHE A 850 -31.41 46.23 30.56
N ARG A 851 -32.21 46.78 31.48
CA ARG A 851 -31.82 47.04 32.87
C ARG A 851 -31.34 45.79 33.63
N MET A 852 -31.75 44.58 33.22
CA MET A 852 -31.21 43.33 33.76
C MET A 852 -29.76 43.06 33.34
N LEU A 853 -29.41 43.40 32.10
CA LEU A 853 -28.07 43.24 31.51
C LEU A 853 -27.11 44.34 31.99
N SER A 854 -27.59 45.58 32.20
CA SER A 854 -26.82 46.62 32.89
C SER A 854 -26.30 46.12 34.25
N GLY A 855 -27.08 45.27 34.93
CA GLY A 855 -26.68 44.57 36.16
C GLY A 855 -25.55 43.54 36.02
N LEU A 856 -24.85 43.46 34.88
CA LEU A 856 -23.58 42.74 34.70
C LEU A 856 -22.34 43.62 34.93
N GLU A 857 -22.49 44.95 34.94
CA GLU A 857 -21.38 45.91 35.16
C GLU A 857 -20.60 45.60 36.45
N ALA A 858 -21.32 45.19 37.50
CA ALA A 858 -20.77 44.80 38.80
C ALA A 858 -19.78 43.60 38.78
N LEU A 859 -19.58 42.95 37.63
CA LEU A 859 -18.53 41.94 37.43
C LEU A 859 -17.16 42.57 37.13
N PHE A 860 -17.12 43.84 36.69
CA PHE A 860 -15.95 44.61 36.25
C PHE A 860 -15.60 45.74 37.25
N ILE A 861 -15.65 45.41 38.54
CA ILE A 861 -15.28 46.28 39.66
C ILE A 861 -14.33 45.50 40.57
N GLU A 862 -13.13 46.03 40.84
CA GLU A 862 -12.20 45.45 41.84
C GLU A 862 -12.39 46.08 43.22
N ASP A 863 -12.32 47.41 43.32
CA ASP A 863 -12.52 48.18 44.55
C ASP A 863 -13.74 49.11 44.46
N ALA A 864 -14.46 49.28 45.56
CA ALA A 864 -15.70 50.07 45.63
C ALA A 864 -15.52 51.60 45.44
N ASN A 865 -14.29 52.07 45.21
CA ASN A 865 -13.95 53.47 44.90
C ASN A 865 -13.49 53.66 43.44
N GLN A 866 -13.40 52.58 42.64
CA GLN A 866 -12.95 52.62 41.25
C GLN A 866 -14.15 52.71 40.31
N GLN A 867 -14.01 53.44 39.19
CA GLN A 867 -15.04 53.43 38.15
C GLN A 867 -15.10 52.04 37.47
N PRO A 868 -16.28 51.57 37.04
CA PRO A 868 -16.40 50.31 36.31
C PRO A 868 -15.60 50.34 35.01
N PHE A 869 -14.87 49.26 34.74
CA PHE A 869 -14.02 49.13 33.55
C PHE A 869 -14.57 48.10 32.54
N ALA A 870 -15.90 47.89 32.55
CA ALA A 870 -16.57 46.96 31.64
C ALA A 870 -16.27 47.28 30.16
N ALA A 871 -16.22 48.56 29.80
CA ALA A 871 -15.92 49.03 28.47
C ALA A 871 -14.54 48.63 27.93
N ASP A 872 -13.54 48.39 28.79
CA ASP A 872 -12.18 47.97 28.37
C ASP A 872 -12.15 46.50 27.88
N TYR A 873 -13.17 45.71 28.24
CA TYR A 873 -13.25 44.27 27.95
C TYR A 873 -14.53 43.84 27.20
N VAL A 874 -15.49 44.74 27.01
CA VAL A 874 -16.79 44.49 26.36
C VAL A 874 -17.01 45.53 25.24
N PRO A 875 -16.61 45.24 23.99
CA PRO A 875 -16.70 46.19 22.86
C PRO A 875 -18.08 46.85 22.66
N SER A 876 -19.18 46.09 22.79
CA SER A 876 -20.53 46.62 22.61
C SER A 876 -21.08 47.42 23.80
N TRP A 877 -20.33 47.58 24.90
CA TRP A 877 -20.82 48.20 26.14
C TRP A 877 -21.29 49.64 25.96
N PHE A 878 -20.52 50.48 25.26
CA PHE A 878 -20.90 51.87 25.01
C PHE A 878 -22.17 51.99 24.15
N LYS A 879 -22.27 51.22 23.05
CA LYS A 879 -23.46 51.21 22.19
C LYS A 879 -24.71 50.75 22.94
N PHE A 880 -24.58 49.73 23.78
CA PHE A 880 -25.66 49.23 24.63
C PHE A 880 -26.11 50.26 25.68
N SER A 881 -25.17 50.93 26.36
CA SER A 881 -25.50 51.99 27.33
C SER A 881 -26.26 53.13 26.65
N TYR A 882 -25.75 53.62 25.51
CA TYR A 882 -26.37 54.73 24.77
C TYR A 882 -27.74 54.36 24.21
N LEU A 883 -27.94 53.13 23.71
CA LEU A 883 -29.27 52.68 23.29
C LEU A 883 -30.24 52.60 24.48
N THR A 884 -29.79 52.14 25.65
CA THR A 884 -30.62 52.06 26.86
C THR A 884 -31.09 53.45 27.32
N GLU A 885 -30.25 54.48 27.15
CA GLU A 885 -30.59 55.88 27.41
C GLU A 885 -31.54 56.45 26.34
N LEU A 886 -31.30 56.19 25.05
CA LEU A 886 -32.20 56.60 23.96
C LEU A 886 -33.63 56.06 24.11
N MET A 887 -33.80 54.86 24.67
CA MET A 887 -35.11 54.23 24.83
C MET A 887 -35.97 54.78 25.99
N ASP A 888 -35.39 55.60 26.86
CA ASP A 888 -36.07 56.33 27.95
C ASP A 888 -36.12 57.86 27.68
N ALA A 889 -35.49 58.32 26.60
CA ALA A 889 -35.45 59.72 26.19
C ALA A 889 -36.72 60.14 25.42
N SER A 890 -37.15 61.40 25.57
CA SER A 890 -38.27 61.89 24.77
C SER A 890 -37.85 62.26 23.34
N MET A 891 -38.81 62.35 22.42
CA MET A 891 -38.58 62.79 21.03
C MET A 891 -37.89 64.18 20.94
N VAL A 892 -38.01 65.03 21.97
CA VAL A 892 -37.28 66.30 22.02
C VAL A 892 -35.81 66.07 22.37
N ASP A 893 -35.54 65.26 23.40
CA ASP A 893 -34.18 64.96 23.86
C ASP A 893 -33.37 64.18 22.79
N ILE A 894 -34.03 63.28 22.05
CA ILE A 894 -33.42 62.53 20.93
C ILE A 894 -33.00 63.49 19.80
N VAL A 895 -33.82 64.50 19.48
CA VAL A 895 -33.48 65.52 18.48
C VAL A 895 -32.35 66.43 18.98
N ASP A 896 -32.39 66.86 20.24
CA ASP A 896 -31.31 67.68 20.84
C ASP A 896 -29.97 66.90 20.92
N LEU A 897 -29.99 65.60 21.18
CA LEU A 897 -28.82 64.71 21.14
C LEU A 897 -28.27 64.53 19.70
N PHE A 898 -29.15 64.49 18.70
CA PHE A 898 -28.76 64.43 17.29
C PHE A 898 -28.17 65.78 16.80
N GLU A 899 -28.81 66.91 17.11
CA GLU A 899 -28.33 68.25 16.73
C GLU A 899 -27.04 68.64 17.47
N SER A 900 -26.85 68.20 18.71
CA SER A 900 -25.57 68.37 19.44
C SER A 900 -24.43 67.46 18.95
N GLY A 901 -24.72 66.50 18.06
CA GLY A 901 -23.73 65.64 17.43
C GLY A 901 -23.15 64.57 18.36
N ALA A 902 -23.93 64.13 19.35
CA ALA A 902 -23.53 63.08 20.30
C ALA A 902 -23.58 61.66 19.69
N LEU A 903 -24.51 61.41 18.75
CA LEU A 903 -24.66 60.12 18.06
C LEU A 903 -23.57 59.87 16.98
N ARG A 904 -22.30 59.79 17.40
CA ARG A 904 -21.18 59.50 16.47
C ARG A 904 -20.98 58.02 16.15
N ASP A 905 -21.50 57.13 16.99
CA ASP A 905 -21.23 55.68 16.92
C ASP A 905 -22.35 54.86 16.24
N PHE A 906 -23.34 55.53 15.63
CA PHE A 906 -24.41 54.94 14.81
C PHE A 906 -24.22 55.34 13.35
N GLU A 907 -24.50 54.44 12.41
CA GLU A 907 -24.33 54.74 10.99
C GLU A 907 -25.49 55.56 10.42
N VAL A 908 -25.19 56.38 9.40
CA VAL A 908 -26.18 57.27 8.77
C VAL A 908 -27.34 56.48 8.14
N ASP A 909 -27.13 55.24 7.68
CA ASP A 909 -28.19 54.36 7.15
C ASP A 909 -28.98 53.58 8.23
N GLU A 910 -28.62 53.72 9.51
CA GLU A 910 -29.45 53.31 10.65
C GLU A 910 -30.42 54.45 11.01
N LEU A 911 -29.90 55.67 11.18
CA LEU A 911 -30.70 56.87 11.46
C LEU A 911 -31.61 57.26 10.28
N ALA A 912 -31.15 57.11 9.04
CA ALA A 912 -31.99 57.33 7.86
C ALA A 912 -33.09 56.27 7.68
N ARG A 913 -33.10 55.18 8.46
CA ARG A 913 -34.14 54.14 8.43
C ARG A 913 -35.41 54.61 9.16
N GLU A 914 -35.24 55.37 10.24
CA GLU A 914 -36.30 56.14 10.89
C GLU A 914 -36.82 57.26 9.94
N GLU A 915 -35.93 58.11 9.42
CA GLU A 915 -36.34 59.28 8.60
C GLU A 915 -37.06 58.88 7.29
N LYS A 916 -36.73 57.71 6.71
CA LYS A 916 -37.37 57.21 5.47
C LYS A 916 -38.88 56.92 5.63
N ARG A 917 -39.41 56.73 6.85
CA ARG A 917 -40.83 56.32 7.06
C ARG A 917 -41.88 57.34 6.59
N TYR A 918 -41.53 58.63 6.43
CA TYR A 918 -42.51 59.68 6.09
C TYR A 918 -42.57 60.10 4.60
N LYS A 919 -41.80 59.47 3.69
CA LYS A 919 -41.66 59.92 2.29
C LYS A 919 -41.81 58.81 1.23
N MET A 920 -42.88 58.00 1.28
CA MET A 920 -43.15 57.02 0.23
C MET A 920 -44.64 56.89 -0.16
N TRP A 921 -45.14 57.89 -0.91
CA TRP A 921 -46.36 57.77 -1.73
C TRP A 921 -46.11 58.18 -3.18
N GLU A 922 -45.37 57.36 -3.93
CA GLU A 922 -45.52 57.22 -5.38
C GLU A 922 -44.85 55.92 -5.86
N PRO A 923 -45.49 55.07 -6.68
CA PRO A 923 -44.91 53.82 -7.16
C PRO A 923 -44.32 53.96 -8.57
N ASP A 924 -42.99 53.94 -8.72
CA ASP A 924 -42.27 53.21 -9.80
C ASP A 924 -40.73 53.41 -9.78
N ARG A 925 -40.02 52.49 -9.10
CA ARG A 925 -38.84 51.75 -9.61
C ARG A 925 -38.09 51.00 -8.51
N TYR A 926 -38.34 49.70 -8.41
CA TYR A 926 -37.36 48.73 -7.91
C TYR A 926 -36.93 47.83 -9.07
N VAL A 927 -35.72 48.05 -9.58
CA VAL A 927 -35.00 47.03 -10.34
C VAL A 927 -34.00 46.41 -9.37
N SER A 928 -34.22 45.15 -9.00
CA SER A 928 -33.25 44.38 -8.23
C SER A 928 -31.94 44.30 -9.04
N LYS A 929 -30.80 44.54 -8.37
CA LYS A 929 -29.50 44.61 -9.01
C LYS A 929 -28.67 43.36 -8.66
N PRO A 930 -28.74 42.26 -9.43
CA PRO A 930 -27.86 41.13 -9.23
C PRO A 930 -26.43 41.52 -9.64
N MET A 931 -25.43 41.14 -8.84
CA MET A 931 -24.02 41.37 -9.15
C MET A 931 -23.16 40.21 -8.66
N SER A 932 -23.03 39.17 -9.49
CA SER A 932 -21.69 38.57 -9.65
C SER A 932 -20.86 39.53 -10.47
N ARG A 933 -19.57 39.71 -10.14
CA ARG A 933 -18.70 40.65 -10.84
C ARG A 933 -18.06 39.97 -12.05
N THR A 934 -18.44 40.39 -13.25
CA THR A 934 -17.88 39.89 -14.51
C THR A 934 -16.56 40.58 -14.86
N TYR A 935 -15.55 39.79 -15.23
CA TYR A 935 -14.20 40.21 -15.59
C TYR A 935 -13.98 40.17 -17.10
N ASN A 936 -13.97 41.34 -17.74
CA ASN A 936 -13.88 41.49 -19.20
C ASN A 936 -12.43 41.59 -19.73
N ASN A 937 -11.42 41.63 -18.86
CA ASN A 937 -9.99 41.67 -19.21
C ASN A 937 -9.22 40.76 -18.26
N VAL A 938 -8.79 39.60 -18.75
CA VAL A 938 -8.23 38.51 -17.93
C VAL A 938 -6.88 38.05 -18.46
N ILE A 939 -6.02 37.53 -17.59
CA ILE A 939 -4.71 36.97 -17.96
C ILE A 939 -4.66 35.47 -17.62
N VAL A 940 -4.16 34.66 -18.55
CA VAL A 940 -4.12 33.20 -18.43
C VAL A 940 -2.69 32.74 -18.58
N PHE A 941 -2.09 32.27 -17.48
CA PHE A 941 -0.71 31.79 -17.45
C PHE A 941 -0.61 30.33 -17.92
N GLY A 942 0.33 30.07 -18.83
CA GLY A 942 0.54 28.75 -19.45
C GLY A 942 -0.53 28.32 -20.47
N PRO A 943 -0.94 29.17 -21.43
CA PRO A 943 -1.97 28.85 -22.42
C PRO A 943 -1.54 27.71 -23.37
N THR A 944 -0.24 27.46 -23.53
CA THR A 944 0.28 26.30 -24.29
C THR A 944 0.06 24.96 -23.58
N GLY A 945 -0.31 24.96 -22.30
CA GLY A 945 -0.71 23.75 -21.59
C GLY A 945 -2.19 23.43 -21.82
N THR A 946 -2.54 22.15 -21.97
CA THR A 946 -3.89 21.69 -22.37
C THR A 946 -5.02 22.44 -21.65
N VAL A 947 -5.05 22.42 -20.31
CA VAL A 947 -6.10 23.12 -19.54
C VAL A 947 -6.02 24.64 -19.69
N GLY A 948 -4.83 25.23 -19.70
CA GLY A 948 -4.65 26.68 -19.83
C GLY A 948 -5.17 27.24 -21.16
N GLY A 949 -4.91 26.54 -22.27
CA GLY A 949 -5.45 26.91 -23.58
C GLY A 949 -6.98 26.83 -23.63
N LEU A 950 -7.56 25.81 -23.00
CA LEU A 950 -9.01 25.63 -22.90
C LEU A 950 -9.67 26.70 -22.00
N VAL A 951 -9.04 27.08 -20.88
CA VAL A 951 -9.48 28.22 -20.04
C VAL A 951 -9.46 29.52 -20.83
N ALA A 952 -8.39 29.79 -21.59
CA ALA A 952 -8.29 30.97 -22.44
C ALA A 952 -9.35 30.99 -23.55
N LEU A 953 -9.62 29.84 -24.18
CA LEU A 953 -10.65 29.71 -25.21
C LEU A 953 -12.05 29.97 -24.63
N GLU A 954 -12.41 29.34 -23.52
CA GLU A 954 -13.70 29.52 -22.84
C GLU A 954 -13.89 30.96 -22.35
N ALA A 955 -12.86 31.56 -21.73
CA ALA A 955 -12.93 32.95 -21.29
C ALA A 955 -13.17 33.92 -22.46
N HIS A 956 -12.55 33.66 -23.62
CA HIS A 956 -12.82 34.43 -24.83
C HIS A 956 -14.25 34.19 -25.38
N GLN A 957 -14.74 32.94 -25.37
CA GLN A 957 -16.13 32.62 -25.77
C GLN A 957 -17.17 33.33 -24.88
N ARG A 958 -16.85 33.58 -23.60
CA ARG A 958 -17.66 34.41 -22.68
C ARG A 958 -17.46 35.91 -22.83
N GLY A 959 -16.73 36.35 -23.85
CA GLY A 959 -16.60 37.76 -24.25
C GLY A 959 -15.42 38.52 -23.64
N ALA A 960 -14.58 37.88 -22.83
CA ALA A 960 -13.42 38.56 -22.26
C ALA A 960 -12.32 38.81 -23.31
N LYS A 961 -11.54 39.88 -23.08
CA LYS A 961 -10.20 40.02 -23.63
C LYS A 961 -9.25 39.11 -22.84
N VAL A 962 -8.47 38.29 -23.54
CA VAL A 962 -7.62 37.26 -22.92
C VAL A 962 -6.16 37.52 -23.24
N TRP A 963 -5.36 37.73 -22.19
CA TRP A 963 -3.91 37.85 -22.29
C TRP A 963 -3.27 36.47 -22.09
N LEU A 964 -2.59 36.01 -23.14
CA LEU A 964 -1.95 34.70 -23.24
C LEU A 964 -0.53 34.80 -22.68
N ALA A 965 -0.36 34.51 -21.39
CA ALA A 965 0.89 34.74 -20.66
C ALA A 965 1.78 33.49 -20.70
N MET A 966 2.90 33.59 -21.43
CA MET A 966 3.70 32.46 -21.86
C MET A 966 5.19 32.79 -21.91
N ARG A 967 6.06 31.83 -21.54
CA ARG A 967 7.52 32.03 -21.46
C ARG A 967 8.15 32.38 -22.81
N ASP A 968 7.59 31.79 -23.86
CA ASP A 968 8.01 31.89 -25.25
C ASP A 968 6.77 32.19 -26.08
N THR A 969 6.66 33.42 -26.57
CA THR A 969 5.52 33.93 -27.33
C THR A 969 5.49 33.47 -28.78
N SER A 970 6.48 32.69 -29.26
CA SER A 970 6.50 32.15 -30.62
C SER A 970 5.75 30.82 -30.76
N LYS A 971 5.55 30.09 -29.66
CA LYS A 971 4.99 28.72 -29.69
C LYS A 971 3.53 28.67 -30.16
N PRO A 972 3.10 27.61 -30.87
CA PRO A 972 1.69 27.35 -31.11
C PRO A 972 0.94 27.05 -29.80
N ILE A 973 -0.38 27.18 -29.83
CA ILE A 973 -1.27 26.87 -28.70
C ILE A 973 -2.29 25.84 -29.21
N ASP A 974 -2.10 24.57 -28.87
CA ASP A 974 -2.90 23.48 -29.46
C ASP A 974 -4.42 23.63 -29.19
N GLY A 975 -4.77 24.21 -28.04
CA GLY A 975 -6.17 24.51 -27.66
C GLY A 975 -6.78 25.74 -28.33
N ILE A 976 -6.02 26.53 -29.10
CA ILE A 976 -6.51 27.74 -29.80
C ILE A 976 -5.89 27.75 -31.20
N THR A 977 -6.65 27.30 -32.20
CA THR A 977 -6.18 27.28 -33.60
C THR A 977 -5.83 28.69 -34.07
N SER A 978 -4.83 28.82 -34.95
CA SER A 978 -4.31 30.13 -35.39
C SER A 978 -5.38 31.04 -36.02
N THR A 979 -6.43 30.46 -36.61
CA THR A 979 -7.59 31.20 -37.13
C THR A 979 -8.51 31.74 -36.03
N VAL A 980 -8.71 30.99 -34.93
CA VAL A 980 -9.43 31.46 -33.75
C VAL A 980 -8.60 32.50 -32.99
N GLU A 981 -7.28 32.32 -32.91
CA GLU A 981 -6.40 33.31 -32.27
C GLU A 981 -6.38 34.64 -33.03
N GLN A 982 -6.29 34.61 -34.37
CA GLN A 982 -6.28 35.81 -35.22
C GLN A 982 -7.63 36.53 -35.33
N ALA A 983 -8.75 35.80 -35.14
CA ALA A 983 -10.10 36.39 -35.17
C ALA A 983 -10.62 36.79 -33.78
N GLY A 984 -10.04 36.23 -32.72
CA GLY A 984 -10.44 36.45 -31.33
C GLY A 984 -9.78 37.65 -30.65
N ASN A 985 -10.16 37.89 -29.40
CA ASN A 985 -9.65 39.02 -28.59
C ASN A 985 -8.47 38.59 -27.72
N PHE A 986 -7.45 38.02 -28.36
CA PHE A 986 -6.26 37.44 -27.73
C PHE A 986 -5.05 38.37 -27.85
N VAL A 987 -4.23 38.44 -26.81
CA VAL A 987 -2.93 39.15 -26.86
C VAL A 987 -1.85 38.31 -26.16
N ARG A 988 -0.81 37.92 -26.89
CA ARG A 988 0.36 37.23 -26.31
C ARG A 988 1.21 38.19 -25.47
N VAL A 989 1.64 37.74 -24.30
CA VAL A 989 2.56 38.47 -23.42
C VAL A 989 3.61 37.51 -22.83
N GLN A 990 4.85 37.98 -22.70
CA GLN A 990 5.91 37.17 -22.12
C GLN A 990 5.75 37.14 -20.60
N ALA A 991 5.76 35.95 -20.00
CA ALA A 991 5.85 35.75 -18.55
C ALA A 991 6.30 34.34 -18.18
N ASP A 992 7.03 34.20 -17.07
CA ASP A 992 7.29 32.92 -16.39
C ASP A 992 6.81 32.99 -14.94
N LEU A 993 5.97 32.06 -14.50
CA LEU A 993 5.49 31.98 -13.10
C LEU A 993 6.63 31.75 -12.08
N SER A 994 7.82 31.35 -12.53
CA SER A 994 9.03 31.26 -11.69
C SER A 994 9.82 32.57 -11.57
N ASP A 995 9.51 33.60 -12.36
CA ASP A 995 10.05 34.95 -12.23
C ASP A 995 8.95 35.98 -11.88
N PRO A 996 8.89 36.44 -10.61
CA PRO A 996 7.95 37.48 -10.18
C PRO A 996 8.05 38.79 -10.97
N ALA A 997 9.22 39.14 -11.52
CA ALA A 997 9.39 40.39 -12.27
C ALA A 997 8.69 40.34 -13.63
N SER A 998 8.87 39.27 -14.41
CA SER A 998 8.13 39.05 -15.66
C SER A 998 6.62 39.03 -15.43
N VAL A 999 6.15 38.41 -14.34
CA VAL A 999 4.73 38.35 -13.98
C VAL A 999 4.18 39.72 -13.62
N SER A 1000 4.89 40.52 -12.83
CA SER A 1000 4.51 41.91 -12.56
C SER A 1000 4.43 42.72 -13.86
N SER A 1001 5.44 42.61 -14.73
CA SER A 1001 5.49 43.31 -16.01
C SER A 1001 4.31 42.92 -16.91
N ALA A 1002 3.99 41.63 -17.03
CA ALA A 1002 2.87 41.14 -17.83
C ALA A 1002 1.50 41.61 -17.31
N ILE A 1003 1.34 41.73 -15.99
CA ILE A 1003 0.10 42.24 -15.38
C ILE A 1003 -0.01 43.76 -15.57
N THR A 1004 1.05 44.53 -15.33
CA THR A 1004 1.07 45.97 -15.60
C THR A 1004 0.86 46.30 -17.07
N GLN A 1005 1.40 45.50 -18.00
CA GLN A 1005 1.18 45.64 -19.44
C GLN A 1005 -0.26 45.26 -19.86
N SER A 1006 -0.88 44.28 -19.20
CA SER A 1006 -2.21 43.78 -19.58
C SER A 1006 -3.38 44.54 -18.95
N GLY A 1007 -3.18 45.12 -17.76
CA GLY A 1007 -4.24 45.72 -16.95
C GLY A 1007 -5.32 44.70 -16.54
N ALA A 1008 -4.98 43.41 -16.48
CA ALA A 1008 -5.92 42.34 -16.15
C ALA A 1008 -6.07 42.22 -14.63
N THR A 1009 -7.28 42.41 -14.10
CA THR A 1009 -7.55 42.30 -12.66
C THR A 1009 -7.94 40.89 -12.20
N ALA A 1010 -8.22 39.97 -13.14
CA ALA A 1010 -8.40 38.56 -12.87
C ALA A 1010 -7.36 37.69 -13.61
N ALA A 1011 -6.78 36.73 -12.89
CA ALA A 1011 -5.73 35.86 -13.41
C ALA A 1011 -6.01 34.37 -13.16
N TYR A 1012 -5.79 33.54 -14.19
CA TYR A 1012 -5.72 32.09 -14.05
C TYR A 1012 -4.26 31.62 -14.01
N LEU A 1013 -3.92 30.77 -13.03
CA LEU A 1013 -2.61 30.13 -12.93
C LEU A 1013 -2.68 28.67 -12.46
N TYR A 1014 -1.59 27.95 -12.70
CA TYR A 1014 -1.38 26.55 -12.30
C TYR A 1014 -0.20 26.44 -11.32
N LEU A 1015 -0.07 25.31 -10.62
CA LEU A 1015 1.05 25.05 -9.72
C LEU A 1015 2.40 25.08 -10.49
N VAL A 1016 3.24 26.05 -10.15
CA VAL A 1016 4.65 26.11 -10.56
C VAL A 1016 5.54 25.55 -9.44
N HIS A 1017 6.60 24.84 -9.80
CA HIS A 1017 7.59 24.31 -8.85
C HIS A 1017 8.69 25.32 -8.57
N THR A 1018 8.43 26.26 -7.66
CA THR A 1018 9.44 27.11 -7.04
C THR A 1018 9.68 26.69 -5.57
N PRO A 1019 10.85 26.98 -4.97
CA PRO A 1019 11.15 26.60 -3.58
C PRO A 1019 10.22 27.22 -2.52
N ASP A 1020 9.55 28.31 -2.85
CA ASP A 1020 8.63 29.07 -2.01
C ASP A 1020 7.14 28.79 -2.30
N PHE A 1021 6.83 27.83 -3.18
CA PHE A 1021 5.47 27.49 -3.65
C PHE A 1021 4.71 28.70 -4.23
N ALA A 1022 5.38 29.45 -5.10
CA ALA A 1022 4.92 30.67 -5.78
C ALA A 1022 4.62 31.89 -4.89
N ARG A 1023 5.05 31.92 -3.62
CA ARG A 1023 4.79 33.02 -2.67
C ARG A 1023 5.23 34.40 -3.18
N ALA A 1024 6.42 34.51 -3.77
CA ALA A 1024 6.93 35.75 -4.34
C ALA A 1024 6.13 36.17 -5.57
N THR A 1025 5.85 35.23 -6.47
CA THR A 1025 5.05 35.46 -7.69
C THR A 1025 3.64 35.91 -7.37
N LEU A 1026 2.98 35.28 -6.39
CA LEU A 1026 1.63 35.64 -5.95
C LEU A 1026 1.56 37.05 -5.35
N ARG A 1027 2.57 37.45 -4.57
CA ARG A 1027 2.68 38.85 -4.10
C ARG A 1027 2.85 39.83 -5.26
N ALA A 1028 3.73 39.52 -6.22
CA ALA A 1028 3.91 40.33 -7.42
C ALA A 1028 2.64 40.44 -8.28
N MET A 1029 1.81 39.39 -8.37
CA MET A 1029 0.50 39.46 -9.04
C MET A 1029 -0.47 40.44 -8.37
N ARG A 1030 -0.61 40.34 -7.04
CA ARG A 1030 -1.43 41.24 -6.23
C ARG A 1030 -0.95 42.69 -6.34
N ASP A 1031 0.36 42.90 -6.17
CA ASP A 1031 0.97 44.23 -6.13
C ASP A 1031 0.96 44.91 -7.52
N ALA A 1032 0.90 44.13 -8.61
CA ALA A 1032 0.66 44.63 -9.96
C ALA A 1032 -0.82 44.89 -10.30
N GLY A 1033 -1.77 44.56 -9.41
CA GLY A 1033 -3.19 44.92 -9.54
C GLY A 1033 -4.19 43.78 -9.77
N VAL A 1034 -3.82 42.51 -9.60
CA VAL A 1034 -4.79 41.39 -9.65
C VAL A 1034 -5.61 41.35 -8.37
N GLU A 1035 -6.94 41.47 -8.51
CA GLU A 1035 -7.90 41.38 -7.41
C GLU A 1035 -8.54 39.98 -7.28
N TYR A 1036 -8.50 39.16 -8.33
CA TYR A 1036 -9.11 37.84 -8.37
C TYR A 1036 -8.22 36.75 -8.98
N ILE A 1037 -8.05 35.63 -8.27
CA ILE A 1037 -7.25 34.47 -8.70
C ILE A 1037 -8.12 33.25 -8.97
N VAL A 1038 -7.91 32.58 -10.10
CA VAL A 1038 -8.38 31.20 -10.35
C VAL A 1038 -7.19 30.25 -10.38
N PHE A 1039 -7.07 29.39 -9.38
CA PHE A 1039 -5.93 28.49 -9.21
C PHE A 1039 -6.28 27.04 -9.56
N LEU A 1040 -5.54 26.44 -10.50
CA LEU A 1040 -5.57 25.01 -10.76
C LEU A 1040 -4.78 24.26 -9.68
N SER A 1041 -5.52 23.80 -8.67
CA SER A 1041 -5.10 22.95 -7.55
C SER A 1041 -5.37 21.47 -7.86
N SER A 1042 -5.55 20.63 -6.84
CA SER A 1042 -5.76 19.18 -7.00
C SER A 1042 -6.77 18.61 -6.00
N TYR A 1043 -7.57 17.63 -6.42
CA TYR A 1043 -8.41 16.83 -5.51
C TYR A 1043 -7.61 16.11 -4.41
N THR A 1044 -6.29 15.94 -4.56
CA THR A 1044 -5.44 15.27 -3.58
C THR A 1044 -5.34 15.99 -2.23
N ILE A 1045 -5.78 17.25 -2.14
CA ILE A 1045 -5.97 17.98 -0.87
C ILE A 1045 -7.17 17.42 -0.05
N ARG A 1046 -8.07 16.65 -0.67
CA ARG A 1046 -9.20 15.98 0.00
C ARG A 1046 -8.67 15.01 1.06
N LEU A 1047 -8.88 15.39 2.32
CA LEU A 1047 -8.56 14.60 3.51
C LEU A 1047 -9.75 14.64 4.47
N GLU A 1048 -9.93 13.56 5.20
CA GLU A 1048 -11.04 13.33 6.13
C GLU A 1048 -10.93 14.27 7.36
N GLY A 1049 -11.40 15.51 7.21
CA GLY A 1049 -11.39 16.53 8.26
C GLY A 1049 -10.02 17.14 8.61
N VAL A 1050 -8.99 16.94 7.79
CA VAL A 1050 -7.65 17.53 8.02
C VAL A 1050 -7.58 18.95 7.44
N PRO A 1051 -7.26 19.98 8.23
CA PRO A 1051 -7.11 21.35 7.73
C PRO A 1051 -6.01 21.49 6.67
N LEU A 1052 -6.18 22.44 5.75
CA LEU A 1052 -5.23 22.74 4.66
C LEU A 1052 -3.78 22.93 5.17
N ARG A 1053 -3.63 23.56 6.35
CA ARG A 1053 -2.35 23.88 7.00
C ARG A 1053 -1.73 22.72 7.79
N GLU A 1054 -2.43 21.60 7.95
CA GLU A 1054 -1.92 20.38 8.59
C GLU A 1054 -1.42 19.33 7.57
N ILE A 1055 -1.52 19.61 6.28
CA ILE A 1055 -1.01 18.73 5.21
C ILE A 1055 0.52 18.68 5.29
N LYS A 1056 1.05 17.46 5.41
CA LYS A 1056 2.47 17.19 5.68
C LYS A 1056 3.30 17.03 4.40
N PRO A 1057 4.62 17.32 4.42
CA PRO A 1057 5.50 17.18 3.26
C PRO A 1057 5.56 15.78 2.62
N ASP A 1058 5.28 14.73 3.39
CA ASP A 1058 5.21 13.33 2.90
C ASP A 1058 4.01 13.07 1.97
N ARG A 1059 3.02 13.98 1.92
CA ARG A 1059 1.87 13.93 1.00
C ARG A 1059 2.14 14.54 -0.38
N GLY A 1060 3.39 14.85 -0.72
CA GLY A 1060 3.84 15.09 -2.10
C GLY A 1060 2.98 16.08 -2.90
N ILE A 1061 2.18 15.57 -3.84
CA ILE A 1061 1.32 16.38 -4.71
C ILE A 1061 0.32 17.20 -3.87
N ALA A 1062 -0.29 16.60 -2.85
CA ALA A 1062 -1.25 17.31 -1.99
C ALA A 1062 -0.56 18.44 -1.21
N TYR A 1063 0.66 18.20 -0.72
CA TYR A 1063 1.43 19.21 0.00
C TYR A 1063 1.79 20.41 -0.88
N ALA A 1064 2.31 20.17 -2.09
CA ALA A 1064 2.71 21.25 -2.99
C ALA A 1064 1.53 22.13 -3.42
N ASN A 1065 0.37 21.54 -3.69
CA ASN A 1065 -0.86 22.31 -3.97
C ASN A 1065 -1.39 23.03 -2.71
N ALA A 1066 -1.32 22.41 -1.54
CA ALA A 1066 -1.75 23.02 -0.28
C ALA A 1066 -0.90 24.24 0.10
N GLN A 1067 0.43 24.17 -0.05
CA GLN A 1067 1.31 25.31 0.18
C GLN A 1067 1.02 26.46 -0.80
N ALA A 1068 0.70 26.16 -2.07
CA ALA A 1068 0.28 27.17 -3.03
C ALA A 1068 -1.06 27.83 -2.65
N GLU A 1069 -2.08 27.07 -2.24
CA GLU A 1069 -3.34 27.64 -1.72
C GLU A 1069 -3.13 28.49 -0.45
N ILE A 1070 -2.28 28.03 0.47
CA ILE A 1070 -1.87 28.77 1.68
C ILE A 1070 -1.16 30.09 1.30
N ASN A 1071 -0.35 30.09 0.25
CA ASN A 1071 0.30 31.30 -0.25
C ASN A 1071 -0.67 32.27 -0.94
N ILE A 1072 -1.79 31.79 -1.52
CA ILE A 1072 -2.85 32.66 -2.04
C ILE A 1072 -3.60 33.32 -0.88
N GLU A 1073 -3.91 32.57 0.19
CA GLU A 1073 -4.45 33.13 1.45
C GLU A 1073 -3.49 34.17 2.06
N GLU A 1074 -2.20 33.83 2.22
CA GLU A 1074 -1.19 34.70 2.83
C GLU A 1074 -0.72 35.86 1.94
N ALA A 1075 -1.05 35.84 0.64
CA ALA A 1075 -0.93 37.01 -0.21
C ALA A 1075 -2.04 38.04 0.07
N GLY A 1076 -3.21 37.61 0.57
CA GLY A 1076 -4.33 38.51 0.83
C GLY A 1076 -4.96 39.06 -0.44
N PHE A 1077 -5.17 38.21 -1.44
CA PHE A 1077 -6.04 38.56 -2.57
C PHE A 1077 -7.47 38.80 -2.06
N PRO A 1078 -8.18 39.86 -2.52
CA PRO A 1078 -9.57 40.09 -2.16
C PRO A 1078 -10.49 38.92 -2.50
N TYR A 1079 -10.21 38.20 -3.60
CA TYR A 1079 -11.03 37.07 -4.06
C TYR A 1079 -10.17 35.95 -4.64
N PHE A 1080 -10.54 34.68 -4.41
CA PHE A 1080 -9.95 33.57 -5.15
C PHE A 1080 -10.84 32.32 -5.21
N THR A 1081 -10.72 31.60 -6.33
CA THR A 1081 -11.38 30.32 -6.61
C THR A 1081 -10.32 29.24 -6.80
N THR A 1082 -10.42 28.14 -6.06
CA THR A 1082 -9.54 26.98 -6.23
C THR A 1082 -10.25 25.86 -6.97
N LEU A 1083 -9.70 25.45 -8.11
CA LEU A 1083 -10.19 24.32 -8.89
C LEU A 1083 -9.44 23.06 -8.42
N ARG A 1084 -10.15 22.05 -7.91
CA ARG A 1084 -9.59 20.79 -7.41
C ARG A 1084 -10.07 19.59 -8.25
N PRO A 1085 -9.63 19.48 -9.52
CA PRO A 1085 -9.96 18.35 -10.37
C PRO A 1085 -9.31 17.04 -9.90
N ALA A 1086 -9.93 15.92 -10.28
CA ALA A 1086 -9.34 14.58 -10.16
C ALA A 1086 -8.33 14.26 -11.28
N ARG A 1087 -8.17 13.00 -11.65
CA ARG A 1087 -7.14 12.56 -12.60
C ARG A 1087 -7.57 12.89 -14.02
N PHE A 1088 -6.69 13.53 -14.79
CA PHE A 1088 -7.05 13.97 -16.13
C PHE A 1088 -7.03 12.77 -17.10
N ALA A 1089 -8.06 12.63 -17.92
CA ALA A 1089 -8.12 11.60 -18.96
C ALA A 1089 -6.89 11.61 -19.90
N SER A 1090 -6.31 12.80 -20.15
CA SER A 1090 -5.08 12.94 -20.95
C SER A 1090 -3.82 12.30 -20.35
N ASN A 1091 -3.85 11.94 -19.05
CA ASN A 1091 -2.71 11.29 -18.38
C ASN A 1091 -2.44 9.88 -18.94
N TYR A 1092 -3.46 9.18 -19.46
CA TYR A 1092 -3.31 7.88 -20.09
C TYR A 1092 -2.35 7.95 -21.28
N ARG A 1093 -2.56 8.88 -22.22
CA ARG A 1093 -1.67 9.06 -23.38
C ARG A 1093 -0.30 9.60 -22.98
N LYS A 1094 -0.24 10.63 -22.13
CA LYS A 1094 1.00 11.36 -21.81
C LYS A 1094 1.93 10.57 -20.89
N PHE A 1095 1.42 10.13 -19.75
CA PHE A 1095 2.23 9.56 -18.68
C PHE A 1095 2.13 8.05 -18.63
N TRP A 1096 0.93 7.48 -18.77
CA TRP A 1096 0.68 6.06 -18.52
C TRP A 1096 0.71 5.15 -19.76
N PHE A 1097 1.10 5.65 -20.94
CA PHE A 1097 1.35 4.83 -22.14
C PHE A 1097 2.81 4.97 -22.58
N ASP A 1098 3.51 3.87 -22.87
CA ASP A 1098 4.87 3.90 -23.42
C ASP A 1098 4.93 3.80 -24.97
N GLY A 1099 3.80 3.50 -25.61
CA GLY A 1099 3.70 3.23 -27.05
C GLY A 1099 3.17 1.83 -27.38
N ALA A 1100 3.29 0.87 -26.46
CA ALA A 1100 2.79 -0.51 -26.60
C ALA A 1100 2.05 -1.04 -25.35
N LYS A 1101 2.39 -0.57 -24.15
CA LYS A 1101 1.91 -1.09 -22.87
C LYS A 1101 1.28 -0.03 -21.97
N ALA A 1102 0.28 -0.47 -21.22
CA ALA A 1102 -0.41 0.27 -20.17
C ALA A 1102 0.42 0.34 -18.89
N LEU A 1103 1.02 1.49 -18.60
CA LEU A 1103 1.82 1.73 -17.41
C LEU A 1103 0.94 1.91 -16.17
N HIS A 1104 0.59 0.81 -15.51
CA HIS A 1104 -0.19 0.78 -14.28
C HIS A 1104 0.22 -0.41 -13.39
N VAL A 1105 -0.02 -0.32 -12.07
CA VAL A 1105 0.41 -1.33 -11.08
C VAL A 1105 -0.78 -2.01 -10.37
N PHE A 1106 -1.85 -1.25 -10.11
CA PHE A 1106 -3.03 -1.71 -9.38
C PHE A 1106 -4.23 -1.72 -10.34
N PRO A 1107 -4.52 -2.84 -11.03
CA PRO A 1107 -5.55 -2.89 -12.08
C PRO A 1107 -6.94 -2.56 -11.54
N ASP A 1108 -7.24 -2.97 -10.30
CA ASP A 1108 -8.53 -2.79 -9.64
C ASP A 1108 -8.66 -1.46 -8.88
N SER A 1109 -7.66 -0.56 -8.96
CA SER A 1109 -7.74 0.78 -8.35
C SER A 1109 -8.82 1.59 -9.07
N VAL A 1110 -9.85 2.00 -8.35
CA VAL A 1110 -10.93 2.84 -8.87
C VAL A 1110 -10.47 4.29 -8.94
N MET A 1111 -10.78 4.97 -10.03
CA MET A 1111 -10.48 6.37 -10.23
C MET A 1111 -11.50 7.08 -11.10
N ASP A 1112 -11.67 8.38 -10.83
CA ASP A 1112 -12.25 9.30 -11.81
C ASP A 1112 -11.22 9.68 -12.88
N ASN A 1113 -11.71 9.94 -14.10
CA ASN A 1113 -10.95 10.29 -15.28
C ASN A 1113 -11.55 11.53 -16.00
N ILE A 1114 -11.66 12.67 -15.32
CA ILE A 1114 -12.18 13.92 -15.87
C ILE A 1114 -11.48 14.37 -17.16
N ALA A 1115 -12.25 14.86 -18.14
CA ALA A 1115 -11.76 15.44 -19.37
C ALA A 1115 -11.13 16.83 -19.13
N PRO A 1116 -9.91 17.14 -19.65
CA PRO A 1116 -9.31 18.48 -19.56
C PRO A 1116 -10.21 19.62 -20.04
N GLU A 1117 -11.12 19.33 -20.96
CA GLU A 1117 -12.10 20.23 -21.57
C GLU A 1117 -13.16 20.67 -20.54
N ASP A 1118 -13.49 19.82 -19.57
CA ASP A 1118 -14.41 20.15 -18.47
C ASP A 1118 -13.74 21.07 -17.46
N ILE A 1119 -12.47 20.79 -17.14
CA ILE A 1119 -11.64 21.65 -16.28
C ILE A 1119 -11.43 23.03 -16.92
N GLY A 1120 -11.16 23.06 -18.23
CA GLY A 1120 -11.01 24.28 -19.02
C GLY A 1120 -12.30 25.10 -19.09
N ALA A 1121 -13.43 24.44 -19.37
CA ALA A 1121 -14.73 25.11 -19.45
C ALA A 1121 -15.20 25.67 -18.10
N VAL A 1122 -14.98 24.96 -16.98
CA VAL A 1122 -15.25 25.53 -15.66
C VAL A 1122 -14.25 26.64 -15.33
N GLY A 1123 -12.96 26.45 -15.62
CA GLY A 1123 -11.92 27.44 -15.30
C GLY A 1123 -12.11 28.77 -16.03
N GLY A 1124 -12.44 28.75 -17.33
CA GLY A 1124 -12.78 29.95 -18.08
C GLY A 1124 -14.11 30.57 -17.65
N ALA A 1125 -15.10 29.73 -17.30
CA ALA A 1125 -16.37 30.19 -16.76
C ALA A 1125 -16.20 31.00 -15.47
N VAL A 1126 -15.48 30.46 -14.48
CA VAL A 1126 -15.30 31.12 -13.17
C VAL A 1126 -14.27 32.24 -13.21
N LEU A 1127 -13.35 32.26 -14.18
CA LEU A 1127 -12.43 33.37 -14.41
C LEU A 1127 -13.16 34.63 -14.91
N VAL A 1128 -14.13 34.46 -15.81
CA VAL A 1128 -14.94 35.57 -16.34
C VAL A 1128 -16.09 35.93 -15.40
N ASN A 1129 -16.81 34.94 -14.86
CA ASN A 1129 -17.92 35.16 -13.92
C ASN A 1129 -17.58 34.54 -12.55
N ARG A 1130 -17.04 35.37 -11.65
CA ARG A 1130 -16.67 34.92 -10.30
C ARG A 1130 -17.90 34.35 -9.55
N PRO A 1131 -17.78 33.19 -8.87
CA PRO A 1131 -18.93 32.49 -8.28
C PRO A 1131 -19.33 32.98 -6.88
N SER A 1132 -18.42 33.60 -6.13
CA SER A 1132 -18.62 34.04 -4.74
C SER A 1132 -17.90 35.37 -4.47
N GLU A 1133 -18.24 36.06 -3.38
CA GLU A 1133 -17.44 37.17 -2.83
C GLU A 1133 -16.33 36.69 -1.86
N GLU A 1134 -16.27 35.39 -1.56
CA GLU A 1134 -15.29 34.78 -0.66
C GLU A 1134 -14.42 33.71 -1.37
N LYS A 1135 -13.68 32.90 -0.60
CA LYS A 1135 -12.91 31.74 -1.09
C LYS A 1135 -13.86 30.64 -1.60
N GLU A 1136 -13.91 30.44 -2.91
CA GLU A 1136 -14.61 29.29 -3.51
C GLU A 1136 -13.64 28.09 -3.67
N THR A 1137 -14.11 26.87 -3.38
CA THR A 1137 -13.37 25.62 -3.64
C THR A 1137 -14.23 24.66 -4.46
N ILE A 1138 -13.85 24.45 -5.73
CA ILE A 1138 -14.64 23.69 -6.71
C ILE A 1138 -13.92 22.37 -7.01
N TYR A 1139 -14.44 21.26 -6.49
CA TYR A 1139 -14.03 19.93 -6.94
C TYR A 1139 -14.64 19.60 -8.30
N LEU A 1140 -13.87 18.96 -9.18
CA LEU A 1140 -14.27 18.66 -10.56
C LEU A 1140 -13.95 17.21 -10.91
N TYR A 1141 -14.99 16.38 -11.04
CA TYR A 1141 -14.88 14.97 -11.43
C TYR A 1141 -15.62 14.70 -12.75
N GLY A 1142 -15.15 13.71 -13.50
CA GLY A 1142 -15.87 13.13 -14.63
C GLY A 1142 -17.07 12.28 -14.17
N PRO A 1143 -18.01 11.96 -15.07
CA PRO A 1143 -19.30 11.40 -14.67
C PRO A 1143 -19.23 9.93 -14.22
N GLU A 1144 -18.13 9.23 -14.48
CA GLU A 1144 -18.05 7.77 -14.42
C GLU A 1144 -16.71 7.25 -13.84
N LEU A 1145 -16.73 6.84 -12.57
CA LEU A 1145 -15.64 6.06 -11.97
C LEU A 1145 -15.40 4.74 -12.72
N ARG A 1146 -14.14 4.38 -12.88
CA ARG A 1146 -13.68 3.10 -13.46
C ARG A 1146 -12.44 2.59 -12.75
N THR A 1147 -12.22 1.28 -12.77
CA THR A 1147 -10.91 0.71 -12.44
C THR A 1147 -9.86 1.10 -13.48
N ALA A 1148 -8.57 1.04 -13.12
CA ALA A 1148 -7.48 1.25 -14.08
C ALA A 1148 -7.59 0.30 -15.29
N LYS A 1149 -7.95 -0.97 -15.03
CA LYS A 1149 -8.14 -1.99 -16.07
C LYS A 1149 -9.28 -1.65 -17.03
N GLU A 1150 -10.48 -1.35 -16.53
CA GLU A 1150 -11.64 -0.99 -17.38
C GLU A 1150 -11.35 0.25 -18.24
N SER A 1151 -10.61 1.24 -17.70
CA SER A 1151 -10.18 2.41 -18.45
C SER A 1151 -9.24 2.05 -19.61
N TRP A 1152 -8.29 1.14 -19.40
CA TRP A 1152 -7.43 0.64 -20.47
C TRP A 1152 -8.19 -0.22 -21.50
N GLU A 1153 -9.18 -1.00 -21.07
CA GLU A 1153 -10.06 -1.74 -21.98
C GLU A 1153 -10.91 -0.80 -22.84
N VAL A 1154 -11.45 0.29 -22.28
CA VAL A 1154 -12.12 1.36 -23.04
C VAL A 1154 -11.18 1.99 -24.07
N ILE A 1155 -9.93 2.31 -23.69
CA ILE A 1155 -8.94 2.85 -24.64
C ILE A 1155 -8.64 1.85 -25.76
N LYS A 1156 -8.37 0.58 -25.42
CA LYS A 1156 -8.09 -0.49 -26.39
C LYS A 1156 -9.23 -0.65 -27.40
N ASN A 1157 -10.47 -0.72 -26.90
CA ASN A 1157 -11.67 -0.91 -27.71
C ASN A 1157 -11.98 0.30 -28.61
N ILE A 1158 -11.85 1.53 -28.10
CA ILE A 1158 -12.15 2.74 -28.89
C ILE A 1158 -11.03 3.03 -29.90
N THR A 1159 -9.77 2.93 -29.51
CA THR A 1159 -8.64 3.23 -30.41
C THR A 1159 -8.47 2.14 -31.48
N GLY A 1160 -8.68 0.87 -31.12
CA GLY A 1160 -8.39 -0.29 -31.97
C GLY A 1160 -6.91 -0.69 -31.99
N ARG A 1161 -6.09 -0.13 -31.08
CA ARG A 1161 -4.66 -0.50 -30.97
C ARG A 1161 -4.48 -1.74 -30.12
N GLU A 1162 -3.53 -2.59 -30.51
CA GLU A 1162 -3.00 -3.61 -29.61
C GLU A 1162 -2.20 -2.92 -28.50
N ILE A 1163 -2.81 -2.86 -27.31
CA ILE A 1163 -2.19 -2.40 -26.07
C ILE A 1163 -2.09 -3.61 -25.14
N ASP A 1164 -0.90 -3.84 -24.59
CA ASP A 1164 -0.70 -4.77 -23.47
C ASP A 1164 -1.24 -4.12 -22.19
N ILE A 1165 -2.24 -4.78 -21.57
CA ILE A 1165 -2.91 -4.33 -20.34
C ILE A 1165 -2.52 -5.17 -19.11
N ALA A 1166 -1.45 -5.95 -19.18
CA ALA A 1166 -0.92 -6.66 -18.02
C ALA A 1166 -0.29 -5.66 -17.01
N PRO A 1167 -0.63 -5.73 -15.70
CA PRO A 1167 -0.11 -4.83 -14.68
C PRO A 1167 1.39 -5.02 -14.48
N LEU A 1168 2.07 -3.93 -14.13
CA LEU A 1168 3.52 -3.87 -13.93
C LEU A 1168 3.89 -3.99 -12.45
N THR A 1169 5.13 -4.41 -12.18
CA THR A 1169 5.69 -4.29 -10.83
C THR A 1169 5.92 -2.82 -10.49
N ALA A 1170 5.76 -2.46 -9.21
CA ALA A 1170 6.02 -1.10 -8.73
C ALA A 1170 7.46 -0.61 -9.03
N GLN A 1171 8.42 -1.54 -9.11
CA GLN A 1171 9.80 -1.26 -9.52
C GLN A 1171 9.88 -0.83 -11.00
N HIS A 1172 9.29 -1.62 -11.91
CA HIS A 1172 9.29 -1.29 -13.35
C HIS A 1172 8.52 0.01 -13.63
N TYR A 1173 7.35 0.19 -13.01
CA TYR A 1173 6.58 1.43 -13.08
C TYR A 1173 7.40 2.65 -12.61
N THR A 1174 8.16 2.50 -11.52
CA THR A 1174 9.06 3.55 -11.02
C THR A 1174 10.17 3.85 -12.01
N GLN A 1175 10.82 2.83 -12.58
CA GLN A 1175 11.89 3.01 -13.55
C GLN A 1175 11.42 3.75 -14.81
N VAL A 1176 10.26 3.37 -15.37
CA VAL A 1176 9.71 4.02 -16.57
C VAL A 1176 9.30 5.46 -16.27
N LEU A 1177 8.60 5.75 -15.17
CA LEU A 1177 8.21 7.12 -14.85
C LEU A 1177 9.40 8.04 -14.50
N LEU A 1178 10.48 7.50 -13.95
CA LEU A 1178 11.74 8.23 -13.79
C LEU A 1178 12.33 8.63 -15.15
N THR A 1179 12.33 7.73 -16.15
CA THR A 1179 12.78 8.08 -17.51
C THR A 1179 11.88 9.11 -18.21
N LYS A 1180 10.60 9.19 -17.82
CA LYS A 1180 9.67 10.27 -18.22
C LYS A 1180 9.82 11.56 -17.39
N GLY A 1181 10.82 11.67 -16.53
CA GLY A 1181 11.13 12.89 -15.77
C GLY A 1181 10.26 13.14 -14.54
N LEU A 1182 9.44 12.19 -14.08
CA LEU A 1182 8.67 12.36 -12.84
C LEU A 1182 9.59 12.19 -11.63
N PRO A 1183 9.59 13.11 -10.64
CA PRO A 1183 10.39 12.96 -9.43
C PRO A 1183 10.01 11.72 -8.64
N ASN A 1184 10.98 10.98 -8.09
CA ASN A 1184 10.74 9.75 -7.32
C ASN A 1184 9.70 9.95 -6.19
N ALA A 1185 9.74 11.08 -5.47
CA ALA A 1185 8.77 11.39 -4.43
C ALA A 1185 7.31 11.46 -4.95
N ALA A 1186 7.09 11.97 -6.16
CA ALA A 1186 5.77 11.97 -6.79
C ALA A 1186 5.35 10.56 -7.22
N ILE A 1187 6.28 9.73 -7.70
CA ILE A 1187 6.02 8.34 -8.09
C ILE A 1187 5.65 7.49 -6.87
N GLN A 1188 6.41 7.58 -5.76
CA GLN A 1188 6.07 6.87 -4.52
C GLN A 1188 4.72 7.34 -3.94
N TYR A 1189 4.40 8.63 -4.08
CA TYR A 1189 3.09 9.16 -3.71
C TYR A 1189 1.96 8.58 -4.58
N LEU A 1190 2.13 8.49 -5.91
CA LEU A 1190 1.15 7.87 -6.81
C LEU A 1190 0.95 6.38 -6.49
N LEU A 1191 2.03 5.63 -6.27
CA LEU A 1191 1.96 4.22 -5.85
C LEU A 1191 1.22 4.04 -4.51
N ALA A 1192 1.39 4.97 -3.56
CA ALA A 1192 0.65 4.95 -2.30
C ALA A 1192 -0.84 5.32 -2.48
N LEU A 1193 -1.13 6.29 -3.36
CA LEU A 1193 -2.49 6.75 -3.67
C LEU A 1193 -3.33 5.63 -4.34
N ASP A 1194 -2.75 4.95 -5.32
CA ASP A 1194 -3.40 3.82 -6.02
C ASP A 1194 -3.61 2.62 -5.09
N ARG A 1195 -2.59 2.28 -4.29
CA ARG A 1195 -2.63 1.11 -3.39
C ARG A 1195 -3.75 1.19 -2.34
N VAL A 1196 -4.10 2.39 -1.90
CA VAL A 1196 -5.11 2.61 -0.84
C VAL A 1196 -6.54 2.64 -1.41
N ASN A 1197 -6.70 2.77 -2.75
CA ASN A 1197 -7.99 2.89 -3.43
C ASN A 1197 -8.89 3.94 -2.75
N VAL A 1198 -8.38 5.18 -2.64
CA VAL A 1198 -9.02 6.27 -1.88
C VAL A 1198 -10.45 6.46 -2.35
N GLY A 1199 -11.40 6.12 -1.49
CA GLY A 1199 -12.80 6.05 -1.84
C GLY A 1199 -13.38 7.40 -2.32
N PHE A 1200 -14.41 7.31 -3.15
CA PHE A 1200 -15.19 8.46 -3.59
C PHE A 1200 -16.55 8.44 -2.88
N PRO A 1201 -16.68 9.05 -1.67
CA PRO A 1201 -17.96 9.31 -1.02
C PRO A 1201 -19.02 9.80 -2.01
N GLN A 1202 -20.15 9.09 -2.07
CA GLN A 1202 -21.10 9.19 -3.17
C GLN A 1202 -21.70 10.59 -3.35
N GLN A 1203 -22.00 11.28 -2.24
CA GLN A 1203 -22.54 12.64 -2.26
C GLN A 1203 -21.51 13.64 -2.81
N GLU A 1204 -20.33 13.75 -2.18
CA GLU A 1204 -19.24 14.62 -2.63
C GLU A 1204 -18.82 14.34 -4.09
N TYR A 1205 -18.91 13.07 -4.54
CA TYR A 1205 -18.68 12.71 -5.92
C TYR A 1205 -19.77 13.29 -6.85
N GLN A 1206 -21.05 13.09 -6.53
CA GLN A 1206 -22.17 13.65 -7.31
C GLN A 1206 -22.12 15.18 -7.38
N ASP A 1207 -21.78 15.84 -6.27
CA ASP A 1207 -21.63 17.30 -6.20
C ASP A 1207 -20.46 17.79 -7.08
N ALA A 1208 -19.31 17.09 -7.04
CA ALA A 1208 -18.13 17.40 -7.86
C ALA A 1208 -18.30 17.10 -9.35
N VAL A 1209 -19.19 16.18 -9.73
CA VAL A 1209 -19.61 15.94 -11.12
C VAL A 1209 -20.58 17.04 -11.58
N GLY A 1210 -21.57 17.38 -10.73
CA GLY A 1210 -22.56 18.43 -11.01
C GLY A 1210 -21.95 19.83 -11.18
N ASN A 1211 -20.76 20.07 -10.61
CA ASN A 1211 -20.04 21.33 -10.79
C ASN A 1211 -19.71 21.66 -12.26
N VAL A 1212 -19.51 20.67 -13.14
CA VAL A 1212 -19.27 20.95 -14.57
C VAL A 1212 -20.49 21.61 -15.19
N GLU A 1213 -21.69 21.06 -14.96
CA GLU A 1213 -22.94 21.68 -15.42
C GLU A 1213 -23.22 23.02 -14.74
N LYS A 1214 -23.02 23.10 -13.41
CA LYS A 1214 -23.25 24.31 -12.59
C LYS A 1214 -22.50 25.55 -13.10
N TYR A 1215 -21.21 25.42 -13.44
CA TYR A 1215 -20.39 26.57 -13.81
C TYR A 1215 -20.17 26.69 -15.33
N ALA A 1216 -19.92 25.59 -16.04
CA ALA A 1216 -19.70 25.64 -17.49
C ALA A 1216 -21.02 25.71 -18.28
N GLY A 1217 -22.15 25.26 -17.73
CA GLY A 1217 -23.44 25.23 -18.44
C GLY A 1217 -23.56 24.09 -19.46
N ARG A 1218 -22.74 23.05 -19.32
CA ARG A 1218 -22.76 21.85 -20.18
C ARG A 1218 -22.55 20.58 -19.36
N GLN A 1219 -23.06 19.45 -19.85
CA GLN A 1219 -22.89 18.15 -19.21
C GLN A 1219 -21.40 17.75 -19.13
N PRO A 1220 -20.99 17.04 -18.05
CA PRO A 1220 -19.64 16.50 -17.89
C PRO A 1220 -19.35 15.41 -18.93
N THR A 1221 -18.13 15.39 -19.45
CA THR A 1221 -17.73 14.54 -20.58
C THR A 1221 -17.37 13.15 -20.09
N LYS A 1222 -18.00 12.12 -20.67
CA LYS A 1222 -17.67 10.72 -20.37
C LYS A 1222 -16.26 10.37 -20.85
N PHE A 1223 -15.59 9.47 -20.14
CA PHE A 1223 -14.25 9.02 -20.52
C PHE A 1223 -14.22 8.33 -21.89
N SER A 1224 -15.27 7.59 -22.25
CA SER A 1224 -15.46 7.04 -23.60
C SER A 1224 -15.43 8.13 -24.68
N ASP A 1225 -16.16 9.22 -24.42
CA ASP A 1225 -16.45 10.25 -25.41
C ASP A 1225 -15.22 11.14 -25.61
N TYR A 1226 -14.46 11.38 -24.53
CA TYR A 1226 -13.12 11.97 -24.58
C TYR A 1226 -12.16 11.11 -25.43
N ILE A 1227 -12.02 9.81 -25.14
CA ILE A 1227 -11.11 8.95 -25.91
C ILE A 1227 -11.54 8.81 -27.38
N GLN A 1228 -12.86 8.87 -27.66
CA GLN A 1228 -13.40 8.88 -29.03
C GLN A 1228 -13.10 10.21 -29.76
N ALA A 1229 -13.21 11.36 -29.09
CA ALA A 1229 -12.86 12.66 -29.65
C ALA A 1229 -11.35 12.76 -29.95
N HIS A 1230 -10.51 12.29 -29.02
CA HIS A 1230 -9.05 12.29 -29.16
C HIS A 1230 -8.51 11.02 -29.86
N LYS A 1231 -9.35 10.22 -30.53
CA LYS A 1231 -8.92 8.96 -31.18
C LYS A 1231 -7.79 9.17 -32.20
N ALA A 1232 -7.80 10.29 -32.92
CA ALA A 1232 -6.72 10.62 -33.87
C ALA A 1232 -5.35 10.77 -33.19
N GLU A 1233 -5.30 11.35 -31.99
CA GLU A 1233 -4.08 11.43 -31.18
C GLU A 1233 -3.57 10.06 -30.71
N TRP A 1234 -4.44 9.08 -30.52
CA TRP A 1234 -4.00 7.73 -30.15
C TRP A 1234 -3.47 6.92 -31.34
N LEU A 1235 -3.83 7.31 -32.57
CA LEU A 1235 -3.35 6.69 -33.81
C LEU A 1235 -2.08 7.35 -34.37
N ALA A 1236 -1.68 8.50 -33.83
CA ALA A 1236 -0.45 9.24 -34.13
C ALA A 1236 0.56 9.18 -32.96
#